data_AF-A0A415E7R9-F1
#
_entry.id   AF-A0A415E7R9-F1
#
_cell.length_a   1.000
_cell.length_b   1.000
_cell.length_c   1.000
_cell.angle_alpha   90.00
_cell.angle_beta   90.00
_cell.angle_gamma   90.00
#
_symmetry.space_group_name_H-M   'P 1'
#
loop_
_entity.id
_entity.type
_entity.pdbx_description
1 polymer ?
#
loop_
_entity_poly.entity_id
_entity_poly.type
_entity_poly.pdbx_seq_one_letter_code
_entity_poly.pdbx_strand_id
1 'polypeptide(L)'
;MPIKVPNNLPAVKTLTEENVFVMTDTRAMSQDIRPLQILILNLMPTKIDTETQLTRLLGNTPLQVELELLQVSSHKSKNTSEEHMIAFYKTFDQIKHKFYDGLIITGAPVELMEFEEVEYWDELCEIMEWSKRHVHSTFHICWGAQAGLYYHYGIQKRTLPKKMSGVYKHTLDYKKGMLFRGFDDEFYVPHSRNTTVDREDVEAVPELKIIASSEEAGIYAVKSENDRQIFIMGHSEYDADTLQKEYLRDKNAGINPEIPCNYFPGDDDTKDPVVKWRSSANLLYCNWLNYFVYQTTTYDLNQIEKENHADIFQEKDVNIKVAKFGGTSLADAEQFKKCAEIIKAEPERKYIVVSAPGKRTKDDDKVTDLLIACAEKRGAEAEEFLLKIQARYKAMVRRLQVAIDIDAEFAQITEALADSSKKDYIISRGEYLNGKILAAYLGFTFIDAFGSIYLDEEGKFDEAKTREVLGGLMAEHPYAVIPGFYGTTPAGAIKTFSRGGSDITGAIVAAVAGADIYENWTDVSGLLMADPRIVDHPLSVPVITYKELRELSYMGAAVMHEDTIFPVIKLEIPINIRNTNEPENNGTLIVKNADYYQSNLSISGISGKTGYTTIVVEKDKLGENPQIRRELLDLFARRGVTIKNILSGIDALNIIVHESDVKDREAELTAEIEKVIKPNRLAVTHDIAMIAIVGRELGTSPAIAVKVLGALANRKININLIDHGSEKINMLIGVSGGDYIPAIQAIYTEFTSI
;
A
#
# COMPACT_ATOMS: atom_id res chain seq x y z
N MET A 1 13.20 -24.00 5.09
CA MET A 1 13.73 -22.69 4.66
C MET A 1 13.35 -22.46 3.21
N PRO A 2 12.99 -21.23 2.83
CA PRO A 2 12.91 -20.87 1.43
C PRO A 2 14.18 -21.30 0.71
N ILE A 3 14.05 -21.96 -0.44
CA ILE A 3 15.19 -22.18 -1.31
C ILE A 3 15.44 -20.85 -2.01
N LYS A 4 16.67 -20.33 -1.86
CA LYS A 4 17.14 -19.23 -2.69
C LYS A 4 17.28 -19.76 -4.11
N VAL A 5 16.44 -19.28 -5.01
CA VAL A 5 16.46 -19.66 -6.41
C VAL A 5 16.74 -18.42 -7.26
N PRO A 6 17.48 -18.59 -8.38
CA PRO A 6 17.59 -17.53 -9.36
C PRO A 6 16.19 -17.05 -9.77
N ASN A 7 16.01 -15.73 -9.90
CA ASN A 7 14.71 -15.11 -10.18
C ASN A 7 14.01 -15.70 -11.43
N ASN A 8 14.77 -16.30 -12.34
CA ASN A 8 14.33 -16.86 -13.61
C ASN A 8 14.18 -18.39 -13.61
N LEU A 9 14.28 -19.09 -12.47
CA LEU A 9 14.09 -20.53 -12.42
C LEU A 9 12.62 -20.88 -12.80
N PRO A 10 12.35 -21.59 -13.92
CA PRO A 10 10.98 -21.85 -14.38
C PRO A 10 10.11 -22.59 -13.35
N ALA A 11 10.76 -23.37 -12.48
CA ALA A 11 10.09 -24.05 -11.39
C ALA A 11 9.46 -23.09 -10.37
N VAL A 12 9.89 -21.82 -10.27
CA VAL A 12 9.34 -20.84 -9.32
C VAL A 12 7.82 -20.73 -9.43
N LYS A 13 7.28 -20.67 -10.65
CA LYS A 13 5.84 -20.53 -10.87
C LYS A 13 5.07 -21.77 -10.41
N THR A 14 5.48 -22.96 -10.88
CA THR A 14 4.87 -24.25 -10.49
C THR A 14 4.97 -24.46 -8.99
N LEU A 15 6.14 -24.21 -8.41
CA LEU A 15 6.35 -24.30 -6.98
C LEU A 15 5.43 -23.32 -6.24
N THR A 16 5.36 -22.05 -6.63
CA THR A 16 4.46 -21.07 -5.98
C THR A 16 2.98 -21.47 -6.07
N GLU A 17 2.52 -22.00 -7.22
CA GLU A 17 1.15 -22.50 -7.41
C GLU A 17 0.84 -23.75 -6.57
N GLU A 18 1.85 -24.59 -6.32
CA GLU A 18 1.81 -25.72 -5.39
C GLU A 18 2.01 -25.29 -3.93
N ASN A 19 1.87 -23.99 -3.66
CA ASN A 19 2.17 -23.34 -2.39
C ASN A 19 3.63 -23.48 -1.96
N VAL A 20 4.55 -23.96 -2.80
CA VAL A 20 6.00 -24.08 -2.57
C VAL A 20 6.73 -22.76 -2.61
N PHE A 21 7.02 -22.25 -1.41
CA PHE A 21 7.70 -20.97 -1.21
C PHE A 21 9.16 -21.05 -1.60
N VAL A 22 9.51 -20.27 -2.63
CA VAL A 22 10.85 -20.06 -3.14
C VAL A 22 11.22 -18.59 -2.98
N MET A 23 12.46 -18.33 -2.59
CA MET A 23 12.95 -16.96 -2.37
C MET A 23 13.84 -16.56 -3.54
N THR A 24 13.48 -15.45 -4.17
CA THR A 24 14.27 -14.84 -5.24
C THR A 24 15.56 -14.24 -4.66
N ASP A 25 16.61 -14.17 -5.48
CA ASP A 25 17.91 -13.61 -5.07
C ASP A 25 17.77 -12.19 -4.49
N THR A 26 16.88 -11.39 -5.06
CA THR A 26 16.60 -10.01 -4.64
C THR A 26 15.97 -9.94 -3.24
N ARG A 27 15.04 -10.84 -2.93
CA ARG A 27 14.40 -10.93 -1.60
C ARG A 27 15.37 -11.46 -0.55
N ALA A 28 16.23 -12.42 -0.92
CA ALA A 28 17.26 -12.95 -0.03
C ALA A 28 18.32 -11.90 0.36
N MET A 29 18.58 -10.89 -0.48
CA MET A 29 19.58 -9.84 -0.22
C MET A 29 19.08 -8.67 0.62
N SER A 30 17.76 -8.51 0.75
CA SER A 30 17.11 -7.40 1.47
C SER A 30 16.44 -7.86 2.77
N GLN A 31 16.48 -9.16 3.09
CA GLN A 31 15.87 -9.70 4.29
C GLN A 31 16.76 -9.46 5.50
N ASP A 32 16.27 -8.64 6.43
CA ASP A 32 16.80 -8.58 7.78
C ASP A 32 16.30 -9.79 8.57
N ILE A 33 17.24 -10.54 9.18
CA ILE A 33 16.94 -11.77 9.93
C ILE A 33 17.24 -11.50 11.41
N ARG A 34 16.28 -11.80 12.28
CA ARG A 34 16.46 -11.85 13.74
C ARG A 34 15.82 -13.12 14.30
N PRO A 35 16.21 -13.56 15.51
CA PRO A 35 15.46 -14.59 16.23
C PRO A 35 14.00 -14.17 16.43
N LEU A 36 13.09 -15.14 16.30
CA LEU A 36 11.67 -14.96 16.56
C LEU A 36 11.41 -15.05 18.05
N GLN A 37 10.70 -14.08 18.60
CA GLN A 37 10.28 -14.05 20.00
C GLN A 37 8.91 -14.72 20.13
N ILE A 38 8.89 -15.92 20.72
CA ILE A 38 7.66 -16.71 20.90
C ILE A 38 7.35 -16.81 22.40
N LEU A 39 6.14 -16.39 22.76
CA LEU A 39 5.60 -16.49 24.12
C LEU A 39 4.77 -17.77 24.26
N ILE A 40 4.90 -18.48 25.38
CA ILE A 40 4.04 -19.63 25.69
C ILE A 40 3.28 -19.37 26.97
N LEU A 41 1.96 -19.16 26.87
CA LEU A 41 1.05 -19.18 28.00
C LEU A 41 0.72 -20.64 28.35
N ASN A 42 1.44 -21.18 29.34
CA ASN A 42 1.33 -22.58 29.73
C ASN A 42 0.30 -22.76 30.86
N LEU A 43 -0.91 -23.14 30.50
CA LEU A 43 -2.03 -23.45 31.39
C LEU A 43 -2.09 -24.94 31.79
N MET A 44 -1.19 -25.77 31.26
CA MET A 44 -1.18 -27.20 31.55
C MET A 44 -0.73 -27.50 32.99
N PRO A 45 -1.21 -28.61 33.58
CA PRO A 45 -0.82 -29.03 34.93
C PRO A 45 0.59 -29.64 34.95
N THR A 46 1.03 -30.27 33.85
CA THR A 46 2.35 -30.89 33.69
C THR A 46 3.28 -29.96 32.92
N LYS A 47 3.62 -28.82 33.54
CA LYS A 47 4.28 -27.70 32.84
C LYS A 47 5.57 -28.08 32.12
N ILE A 48 6.48 -28.79 32.80
CA ILE A 48 7.78 -29.21 32.26
C ILE A 48 7.63 -30.15 31.06
N ASP A 49 6.66 -31.08 31.10
CA ASP A 49 6.39 -31.98 29.97
C ASP A 49 5.89 -31.18 28.77
N THR A 50 4.95 -30.25 28.99
CA THR A 50 4.40 -29.37 27.94
C THR A 50 5.48 -28.44 27.36
N GLU A 51 6.36 -27.87 28.20
CA GLU A 51 7.52 -27.09 27.77
C GLU A 51 8.41 -27.92 26.83
N THR A 52 8.72 -29.16 27.23
CA THR A 52 9.57 -30.07 26.46
C THR A 52 8.93 -30.43 25.12
N GLN A 53 7.63 -30.73 25.12
CA GLN A 53 6.85 -31.08 23.93
C GLN A 53 6.85 -29.95 22.91
N LEU A 54 6.49 -28.74 23.32
CA LEU A 54 6.43 -27.57 22.44
C LEU A 54 7.83 -27.16 21.96
N THR A 55 8.82 -27.10 22.86
CA THR A 55 10.19 -26.72 22.50
C THR A 55 10.78 -27.70 21.48
N ARG A 56 10.46 -28.99 21.56
CA ARG A 56 10.91 -29.98 20.57
C ARG A 56 10.36 -29.70 19.18
N LEU A 57 9.11 -29.27 19.07
CA LEU A 57 8.47 -28.94 17.79
C LEU A 57 8.99 -27.62 17.22
N LEU A 58 9.12 -26.60 18.07
CA LEU A 58 9.63 -25.28 17.67
C LEU A 58 11.14 -25.31 17.33
N GLY A 59 11.89 -26.20 18.00
CA GLY A 59 13.33 -26.39 17.79
C GLY A 59 13.70 -27.23 16.56
N ASN A 60 12.73 -27.91 15.92
CA ASN A 60 12.95 -28.69 14.69
C ASN A 60 12.85 -27.84 13.42
N THR A 61 13.02 -26.53 13.54
CA THR A 61 13.05 -25.62 12.40
C THR A 61 14.44 -24.99 12.25
N PRO A 62 14.83 -24.59 11.03
CA PRO A 62 16.06 -23.83 10.79
C PRO A 62 15.98 -22.35 11.23
N LEU A 63 14.85 -21.91 11.77
CA LEU A 63 14.66 -20.55 12.26
C LEU A 63 15.17 -20.46 13.71
N GLN A 64 15.81 -19.33 14.05
CA GLN A 64 16.17 -19.06 15.43
C GLN A 64 14.91 -18.62 16.20
N VAL A 65 14.61 -19.29 17.30
CA VAL A 65 13.44 -19.01 18.15
C VAL A 65 13.93 -18.77 19.57
N GLU A 66 13.55 -17.63 20.14
CA GLU A 66 13.69 -17.28 21.54
C GLU A 66 12.34 -17.51 22.24
N LEU A 67 12.35 -18.31 23.31
CA LEU A 67 11.15 -18.67 24.05
C LEU A 67 11.09 -17.93 25.38
N GLU A 68 9.91 -17.37 25.69
CA GLU A 68 9.57 -16.84 27.01
C GLU A 68 8.32 -17.58 27.52
N LEU A 69 8.33 -17.98 28.80
CA LEU A 69 7.23 -18.71 29.41
C LEU A 69 6.37 -17.78 30.26
N LEU A 70 5.06 -17.79 30.02
CA LEU A 70 4.06 -16.99 30.75
C LEU A 70 3.20 -17.91 31.63
N GLN A 71 2.98 -17.46 32.87
CA GLN A 71 2.00 -18.03 33.80
C GLN A 71 0.97 -16.98 34.17
N VAL A 72 -0.25 -17.44 34.49
CA VAL A 72 -1.26 -16.65 35.18
C VAL A 72 -0.86 -16.45 36.64
N SER A 73 -0.98 -15.22 37.13
CA SER A 73 -0.62 -14.84 38.50
C SER A 73 -1.67 -15.27 39.53
N SER A 74 -2.92 -15.38 39.08
CA SER A 74 -4.09 -15.78 39.87
C SER A 74 -4.09 -17.25 40.30
N HIS A 75 -3.24 -18.11 39.71
CA HIS A 75 -3.23 -19.55 39.99
C HIS A 75 -1.85 -20.09 40.39
N LYS A 76 -1.80 -20.86 41.49
CA LYS A 76 -0.57 -21.52 41.94
C LYS A 76 -0.44 -22.94 41.37
N SER A 77 0.65 -23.20 40.63
CA SER A 77 0.97 -24.54 40.14
C SER A 77 1.12 -25.54 41.28
N LYS A 78 0.43 -26.68 41.20
CA LYS A 78 0.48 -27.76 42.20
C LYS A 78 1.53 -28.82 41.89
N ASN A 79 1.97 -28.93 40.63
CA ASN A 79 2.81 -30.04 40.14
C ASN A 79 4.21 -29.59 39.67
N THR A 80 4.57 -28.33 39.87
CA THR A 80 5.86 -27.76 39.46
C THR A 80 6.49 -27.03 40.64
N SER A 81 7.81 -27.16 40.82
CA SER A 81 8.49 -26.52 41.95
C SER A 81 8.41 -25.00 41.84
N GLU A 82 8.26 -24.33 42.98
CA GLU A 82 8.22 -22.86 43.05
C GLU A 82 9.52 -22.25 42.53
N GLU A 83 10.66 -22.91 42.76
CA GLU A 83 11.97 -22.52 42.23
C GLU A 83 11.99 -22.49 40.69
N HIS A 84 11.42 -23.48 40.00
CA HIS A 84 11.33 -23.51 38.53
C HIS A 84 10.43 -22.38 38.01
N MET A 85 9.29 -22.18 38.67
CA MET A 85 8.36 -21.10 38.30
C MET A 85 9.02 -19.73 38.45
N ILE A 86 9.74 -19.46 39.54
CA ILE A 86 10.44 -18.19 39.76
C ILE A 86 11.57 -17.98 38.75
N ALA A 87 12.31 -19.05 38.42
CA ALA A 87 13.47 -18.96 37.55
C ALA A 87 13.09 -18.69 36.08
N PHE A 88 12.04 -19.33 35.57
CA PHE A 88 11.77 -19.40 34.13
C PHE A 88 10.47 -18.73 33.68
N TYR A 89 9.47 -18.59 34.56
CA TYR A 89 8.19 -18.01 34.18
C TYR A 89 8.11 -16.52 34.48
N LYS A 90 7.43 -15.80 33.59
CA LYS A 90 6.98 -14.43 33.80
C LYS A 90 5.49 -14.39 34.08
N THR A 91 5.07 -13.31 34.71
CA THR A 91 3.67 -12.93 34.88
C THR A 91 3.27 -11.91 33.82
N PHE A 92 1.97 -11.73 33.58
CA PHE A 92 1.48 -10.81 32.57
C PHE A 92 1.97 -9.37 32.80
N ASP A 93 1.98 -8.90 34.05
CA ASP A 93 2.50 -7.58 34.42
C ASP A 93 3.96 -7.34 33.98
N GLN A 94 4.78 -8.39 33.95
CA GLN A 94 6.19 -8.29 33.56
C GLN A 94 6.40 -8.23 32.04
N ILE A 95 5.41 -8.64 31.24
CA ILE A 95 5.55 -8.75 29.79
C ILE A 95 4.56 -7.89 29.00
N LYS A 96 3.55 -7.28 29.64
CA LYS A 96 2.51 -6.49 28.97
C LYS A 96 3.01 -5.31 28.13
N HIS A 97 4.25 -4.87 28.33
CA HIS A 97 4.90 -3.79 27.57
C HIS A 97 5.83 -4.30 26.45
N LYS A 98 5.94 -5.62 26.27
CA LYS A 98 6.74 -6.26 25.23
C LYS A 98 5.86 -6.66 24.04
N PHE A 99 6.52 -6.93 22.92
CA PHE A 99 5.90 -7.44 21.71
C PHE A 99 6.51 -8.81 21.36
N TYR A 100 5.74 -9.67 20.70
CA TYR A 100 6.16 -11.03 20.35
C TYR A 100 5.73 -11.38 18.91
N ASP A 101 6.56 -12.16 18.23
CA ASP A 101 6.22 -12.69 16.90
C ASP A 101 5.08 -13.72 16.98
N GLY A 102 5.02 -14.48 18.07
CA GLY A 102 3.97 -15.47 18.25
C GLY A 102 3.65 -15.77 19.70
N LEU A 103 2.41 -16.20 19.94
CA LEU A 103 1.92 -16.65 21.25
C LEU A 103 1.31 -18.03 21.10
N ILE A 104 1.66 -18.96 21.99
CA ILE A 104 0.99 -20.24 22.13
C ILE A 104 0.18 -20.23 23.43
N ILE A 105 -1.12 -20.48 23.33
CA ILE A 105 -2.01 -20.68 24.49
C ILE A 105 -2.37 -22.16 24.58
N THR A 106 -1.91 -22.83 25.63
CA THR A 106 -2.09 -24.27 25.78
C THR A 106 -3.49 -24.67 26.23
N GLY A 107 -3.77 -25.97 26.24
CA GLY A 107 -4.93 -26.53 26.95
C GLY A 107 -4.84 -26.34 28.46
N ALA A 108 -5.94 -26.65 29.14
CA ALA A 108 -6.06 -26.60 30.60
C ALA A 108 -7.09 -27.62 31.11
N PRO A 109 -6.93 -28.17 32.33
CA PRO A 109 -7.79 -29.23 32.87
C PRO A 109 -9.05 -28.65 33.55
N VAL A 110 -9.74 -27.71 32.88
CA VAL A 110 -10.92 -26.98 33.40
C VAL A 110 -12.09 -27.00 32.42
N GLU A 111 -12.07 -27.92 31.46
CA GLU A 111 -13.02 -28.00 30.36
C GLU A 111 -14.49 -28.17 30.77
N LEU A 112 -14.79 -28.78 31.91
CA LEU A 112 -16.17 -28.99 32.42
C LEU A 112 -16.74 -27.81 33.22
N MET A 113 -15.93 -26.81 33.57
CA MET A 113 -16.40 -25.57 34.22
C MET A 113 -16.88 -24.61 33.14
N GLU A 114 -17.88 -23.75 33.41
CA GLU A 114 -18.16 -22.65 32.49
C GLU A 114 -16.95 -21.71 32.42
N PHE A 115 -16.74 -21.02 31.29
CA PHE A 115 -15.52 -20.23 31.08
C PHE A 115 -15.33 -19.18 32.18
N GLU A 116 -16.40 -18.47 32.52
CA GLU A 116 -16.46 -17.42 33.55
C GLU A 116 -16.26 -17.94 34.97
N GLU A 117 -16.38 -19.24 35.19
CA GLU A 117 -16.14 -19.85 36.50
C GLU A 117 -14.67 -20.23 36.71
N VAL A 118 -13.84 -20.17 35.66
CA VAL A 118 -12.41 -20.48 35.75
C VAL A 118 -11.69 -19.36 36.49
N GLU A 119 -10.91 -19.73 37.52
CA GLU A 119 -10.23 -18.79 38.44
C GLU A 119 -9.41 -17.70 37.74
N TYR A 120 -8.77 -18.03 36.61
CA TYR A 120 -7.92 -17.13 35.84
C TYR A 120 -8.59 -16.62 34.54
N TRP A 121 -9.91 -16.74 34.40
CA TRP A 121 -10.62 -16.35 33.18
C TRP A 121 -10.43 -14.88 32.82
N ASP A 122 -10.63 -13.97 33.79
CA ASP A 122 -10.47 -12.53 33.56
C ASP A 122 -9.04 -12.17 33.11
N GLU A 123 -8.03 -12.78 33.74
CA GLU A 123 -6.61 -12.61 33.36
C GLU A 123 -6.33 -13.19 31.97
N LEU A 124 -6.95 -14.33 31.63
CA LEU A 124 -6.83 -14.91 30.30
C LEU A 124 -7.47 -14.02 29.23
N CYS A 125 -8.64 -13.42 29.51
CA CYS A 125 -9.26 -12.42 28.64
C CYS A 125 -8.37 -11.19 28.46
N GLU A 126 -7.74 -10.69 29.54
CA GLU A 126 -6.78 -9.59 29.45
C GLU A 126 -5.59 -9.94 28.55
N ILE A 127 -5.03 -11.13 28.68
CA ILE A 127 -3.92 -11.61 27.83
C ILE A 127 -4.38 -11.78 26.37
N MET A 128 -5.57 -12.34 26.12
CA MET A 128 -6.11 -12.49 24.76
C MET A 128 -6.48 -11.15 24.13
N GLU A 129 -6.85 -10.13 24.92
CA GLU A 129 -7.04 -8.77 24.43
C GLU A 129 -5.70 -8.11 24.09
N TRP A 130 -4.73 -8.24 24.98
CA TRP A 130 -3.38 -7.74 24.78
C TRP A 130 -2.70 -8.36 23.55
N SER A 131 -2.88 -9.67 23.36
CA SER A 131 -2.25 -10.41 22.26
C SER A 131 -2.69 -9.90 20.90
N LYS A 132 -3.91 -9.36 20.77
CA LYS A 132 -4.35 -8.72 19.53
C LYS A 132 -3.34 -7.67 19.07
N ARG A 133 -2.86 -6.80 19.97
CA ARG A 133 -1.99 -5.66 19.62
C ARG A 133 -0.50 -5.92 19.84
N HIS A 134 -0.13 -6.91 20.63
CA HIS A 134 1.27 -7.15 21.02
C HIS A 134 1.85 -8.44 20.47
N VAL A 135 1.03 -9.26 19.81
CA VAL A 135 1.46 -10.52 19.21
C VAL A 135 1.01 -10.59 17.76
N HIS A 136 1.93 -10.91 16.85
CA HIS A 136 1.63 -11.01 15.41
C HIS A 136 0.69 -12.17 15.08
N SER A 137 0.97 -13.39 15.61
CA SER A 137 0.08 -14.56 15.44
C SER A 137 -0.07 -15.38 16.72
N THR A 138 -1.31 -15.75 17.06
CA THR A 138 -1.61 -16.55 18.25
C THR A 138 -2.13 -17.94 17.87
N PHE A 139 -1.54 -18.96 18.49
CA PHE A 139 -1.82 -20.37 18.28
C PHE A 139 -2.43 -20.99 19.53
N HIS A 140 -3.68 -21.38 19.45
CA HIS A 140 -4.44 -21.91 20.57
C HIS A 140 -4.57 -23.43 20.47
N ILE A 141 -4.47 -24.13 21.61
CA ILE A 141 -4.46 -25.58 21.68
C ILE A 141 -5.58 -26.09 22.60
N CYS A 142 -6.36 -27.07 22.12
CA CYS A 142 -7.41 -27.79 22.83
C CYS A 142 -8.37 -26.85 23.61
N TRP A 143 -8.34 -26.85 24.94
CA TRP A 143 -9.17 -25.95 25.74
C TRP A 143 -8.84 -24.48 25.48
N GLY A 144 -7.57 -24.12 25.28
CA GLY A 144 -7.16 -22.77 24.89
C GLY A 144 -7.77 -22.36 23.55
N ALA A 145 -7.97 -23.32 22.62
CA ALA A 145 -8.65 -23.06 21.35
C ALA A 145 -10.15 -22.78 21.55
N GLN A 146 -10.81 -23.52 22.44
CA GLN A 146 -12.20 -23.28 22.79
C GLN A 146 -12.37 -21.94 23.52
N ALA A 147 -11.48 -21.61 24.46
CA ALA A 147 -11.45 -20.34 25.17
C ALA A 147 -11.25 -19.16 24.21
N GLY A 148 -10.32 -19.28 23.26
CA GLY A 148 -10.08 -18.25 22.25
C GLY A 148 -11.27 -18.07 21.31
N LEU A 149 -11.89 -19.15 20.83
CA LEU A 149 -13.12 -19.06 20.02
C LEU A 149 -14.26 -18.40 20.79
N TYR A 150 -14.40 -18.72 22.08
CA TYR A 150 -15.42 -18.11 22.93
C TYR A 150 -15.16 -16.62 23.15
N TYR A 151 -13.94 -16.24 23.53
CA TYR A 151 -13.57 -14.85 23.78
C TYR A 151 -13.68 -13.96 22.54
N HIS A 152 -13.17 -14.43 21.39
CA HIS A 152 -13.10 -13.62 20.18
C HIS A 152 -14.41 -13.60 19.39
N TYR A 153 -15.20 -14.68 19.43
CA TYR A 153 -16.34 -14.88 18.53
C TYR A 153 -17.63 -15.34 19.22
N GLY A 154 -17.62 -15.50 20.55
CA GLY A 154 -18.79 -15.93 21.32
C GLY A 154 -19.20 -17.40 21.11
N ILE A 155 -18.35 -18.22 20.50
CA ILE A 155 -18.66 -19.62 20.19
C ILE A 155 -18.58 -20.46 21.46
N GLN A 156 -19.72 -21.01 21.84
CA GLN A 156 -19.87 -21.79 23.07
C GLN A 156 -19.28 -23.21 22.91
N LYS A 157 -18.73 -23.74 24.00
CA LYS A 157 -18.36 -25.16 24.06
C LYS A 157 -19.56 -26.03 24.42
N ARG A 158 -19.47 -27.30 24.03
CA ARG A 158 -20.46 -28.35 24.29
C ARG A 158 -19.80 -29.54 24.95
N THR A 159 -20.42 -30.09 25.98
CA THR A 159 -19.98 -31.34 26.61
C THR A 159 -20.24 -32.52 25.69
N LEU A 160 -19.21 -33.31 25.46
CA LEU A 160 -19.32 -34.56 24.72
C LEU A 160 -20.05 -35.61 25.58
N PRO A 161 -20.82 -36.54 24.97
CA PRO A 161 -21.47 -37.63 25.71
C PRO A 161 -20.49 -38.49 26.51
N LYS A 162 -19.22 -38.50 26.10
CA LYS A 162 -18.12 -39.23 26.72
C LYS A 162 -16.80 -38.52 26.41
N LYS A 163 -15.82 -38.62 27.33
CA LYS A 163 -14.44 -38.16 27.10
C LYS A 163 -13.87 -38.74 25.81
N MET A 164 -13.39 -37.87 24.94
CA MET A 164 -12.61 -38.24 23.77
C MET A 164 -11.15 -38.39 24.18
N SER A 165 -10.60 -39.61 24.06
CA SER A 165 -9.22 -39.93 24.39
C SER A 165 -8.69 -40.93 23.38
N GLY A 166 -7.67 -40.55 22.60
CA GLY A 166 -7.15 -41.40 21.54
C GLY A 166 -6.49 -40.63 20.42
N VAL A 167 -6.22 -41.32 19.31
CA VAL A 167 -5.59 -40.77 18.10
C VAL A 167 -6.55 -40.92 16.93
N TYR A 168 -7.08 -39.81 16.43
CA TYR A 168 -8.18 -39.83 15.45
C TYR A 168 -7.71 -39.40 14.07
N LYS A 169 -8.32 -39.97 13.03
CA LYS A 169 -8.06 -39.62 11.63
C LYS A 169 -8.76 -38.31 11.27
N HIS A 170 -8.07 -37.43 10.58
CA HIS A 170 -8.53 -36.13 10.13
C HIS A 170 -8.26 -35.97 8.63
N THR A 171 -9.05 -35.11 8.00
CA THR A 171 -8.91 -34.71 6.59
C THR A 171 -8.85 -33.19 6.48
N LEU A 172 -8.34 -32.70 5.35
CA LEU A 172 -8.32 -31.27 5.04
C LEU A 172 -9.64 -30.85 4.39
N ASP A 173 -10.41 -30.00 5.07
CA ASP A 173 -11.54 -29.29 4.47
C ASP A 173 -11.06 -28.28 3.41
N TYR A 174 -9.85 -27.72 3.59
CA TYR A 174 -9.23 -26.77 2.66
C TYR A 174 -7.81 -27.20 2.25
N LYS A 175 -7.70 -27.96 1.15
CA LYS A 175 -6.45 -28.56 0.65
C LYS A 175 -5.33 -27.57 0.28
N LYS A 176 -5.66 -26.31 0.02
CA LYS A 176 -4.69 -25.27 -0.40
C LYS A 176 -4.21 -24.39 0.76
N GLY A 177 -4.51 -24.74 2.02
CA GLY A 177 -4.13 -23.96 3.19
C GLY A 177 -2.63 -24.04 3.49
N MET A 178 -1.98 -22.89 3.74
CA MET A 178 -0.55 -22.82 4.06
C MET A 178 -0.19 -23.53 5.37
N LEU A 179 -1.11 -23.55 6.34
CA LEU A 179 -0.89 -24.21 7.65
C LEU A 179 -0.66 -25.72 7.52
N PHE A 180 -1.35 -26.34 6.56
CA PHE A 180 -1.29 -27.78 6.30
C PHE A 180 -0.46 -28.13 5.07
N ARG A 181 0.41 -27.21 4.65
CA ARG A 181 1.27 -27.46 3.51
C ARG A 181 2.17 -28.67 3.74
N GLY A 182 2.20 -29.58 2.77
CA GLY A 182 2.99 -30.81 2.83
C GLY A 182 2.35 -31.92 3.68
N PHE A 183 1.14 -31.72 4.20
CA PHE A 183 0.37 -32.80 4.81
C PHE A 183 -0.13 -33.79 3.77
N ASP A 184 -0.28 -35.04 4.21
CA ASP A 184 -1.10 -36.02 3.53
C ASP A 184 -2.59 -35.61 3.56
N ASP A 185 -3.37 -36.10 2.60
CA ASP A 185 -4.83 -35.88 2.54
C ASP A 185 -5.56 -36.38 3.80
N GLU A 186 -5.00 -37.41 4.44
CA GLU A 186 -5.45 -37.95 5.73
C GLU A 186 -4.28 -37.98 6.71
N PHE A 187 -4.53 -37.53 7.95
CA PHE A 187 -3.51 -37.53 9.00
C PHE A 187 -4.13 -37.82 10.37
N TYR A 188 -3.29 -38.16 11.34
CA TYR A 188 -3.74 -38.58 12.66
C TYR A 188 -3.35 -37.54 13.72
N VAL A 189 -4.23 -37.32 14.69
CA VAL A 189 -4.00 -36.35 15.78
C VAL A 189 -4.46 -36.91 17.12
N PRO A 190 -3.68 -36.76 18.20
CA PRO A 190 -4.12 -37.06 19.56
C PRO A 190 -5.21 -36.09 20.04
N HIS A 191 -6.22 -36.61 20.72
CA HIS A 191 -7.24 -35.83 21.42
C HIS A 191 -7.38 -36.35 22.86
N SER A 192 -7.54 -35.44 23.81
CA SER A 192 -7.90 -35.72 25.21
C SER A 192 -8.77 -34.57 25.72
N ARG A 193 -10.10 -34.69 25.56
CA ARG A 193 -11.05 -33.61 25.90
C ARG A 193 -12.45 -34.13 26.23
N ASN A 194 -13.16 -33.44 27.12
CA ASN A 194 -14.58 -33.67 27.40
C ASN A 194 -15.51 -32.71 26.66
N THR A 195 -14.99 -31.68 26.00
CA THR A 195 -15.80 -30.65 25.32
C THR A 195 -15.35 -30.41 23.88
N THR A 196 -16.27 -29.92 23.05
CA THR A 196 -16.06 -29.53 21.66
C THR A 196 -16.80 -28.22 21.34
N VAL A 197 -16.67 -27.73 20.11
CA VAL A 197 -17.53 -26.69 19.54
C VAL A 197 -18.34 -27.30 18.38
N ASP A 198 -19.50 -26.71 18.09
CA ASP A 198 -20.37 -27.13 16.99
C ASP A 198 -19.85 -26.56 15.65
N ARG A 199 -19.96 -27.34 14.57
CA ARG A 199 -19.47 -26.91 13.25
C ARG A 199 -20.26 -25.72 12.72
N GLU A 200 -21.56 -25.78 12.90
CA GLU A 200 -22.51 -24.77 12.44
C GLU A 200 -22.25 -23.42 13.10
N ASP A 201 -21.89 -23.40 14.38
CA ASP A 201 -21.56 -22.18 15.11
C ASP A 201 -20.27 -21.52 14.57
N VAL A 202 -19.28 -22.33 14.16
CA VAL A 202 -18.05 -21.81 13.53
C VAL A 202 -18.31 -21.34 12.10
N GLU A 203 -19.09 -22.09 11.31
CA GLU A 203 -19.43 -21.72 9.93
C GLU A 203 -20.34 -20.49 9.85
N ALA A 204 -21.08 -20.17 10.92
CA ALA A 204 -21.89 -18.97 11.04
C ALA A 204 -21.07 -17.67 11.20
N VAL A 205 -19.78 -17.78 11.55
CA VAL A 205 -18.87 -16.63 11.72
C VAL A 205 -18.03 -16.44 10.45
N PRO A 206 -18.31 -15.42 9.62
CA PRO A 206 -17.64 -15.24 8.32
C PRO A 206 -16.13 -14.97 8.45
N GLU A 207 -15.69 -14.42 9.58
CA GLU A 207 -14.27 -14.17 9.88
C GLU A 207 -13.49 -15.45 10.21
N LEU A 208 -14.15 -16.61 10.28
CA LEU A 208 -13.54 -17.90 10.59
C LEU A 208 -13.59 -18.86 9.41
N LYS A 209 -12.55 -19.68 9.30
CA LYS A 209 -12.48 -20.75 8.30
C LYS A 209 -12.04 -22.05 8.93
N ILE A 210 -12.89 -23.07 8.82
CA ILE A 210 -12.51 -24.46 9.14
C ILE A 210 -11.58 -24.96 8.04
N ILE A 211 -10.41 -25.47 8.43
CA ILE A 211 -9.36 -25.90 7.52
C ILE A 211 -9.08 -27.40 7.59
N ALA A 212 -9.40 -28.05 8.72
CA ALA A 212 -9.32 -29.49 8.87
C ALA A 212 -10.30 -30.01 9.94
N SER A 213 -10.79 -31.23 9.73
CA SER A 213 -11.79 -31.87 10.59
C SER A 213 -11.71 -33.39 10.55
N SER A 214 -12.53 -34.05 11.36
CA SER A 214 -12.67 -35.50 11.44
C SER A 214 -14.14 -35.85 11.54
N GLU A 215 -14.54 -36.94 10.89
CA GLU A 215 -15.88 -37.52 11.07
C GLU A 215 -16.09 -38.00 12.51
N GLU A 216 -15.03 -38.46 13.20
CA GLU A 216 -15.10 -38.97 14.58
C GLU A 216 -14.80 -37.88 15.62
N ALA A 217 -13.77 -37.06 15.37
CA ALA A 217 -13.29 -36.07 16.33
C ALA A 217 -13.87 -34.66 16.16
N GLY A 218 -14.65 -34.41 15.10
CA GLY A 218 -15.23 -33.09 14.81
C GLY A 218 -14.23 -32.09 14.24
N ILE A 219 -14.42 -30.80 14.51
CA ILE A 219 -13.51 -29.73 14.06
C ILE A 219 -12.13 -29.94 14.70
N TYR A 220 -11.08 -29.85 13.88
CA TYR A 220 -9.71 -29.93 14.35
C TYR A 220 -8.97 -28.60 14.25
N ALA A 221 -9.03 -27.93 13.11
CA ALA A 221 -8.30 -26.69 12.91
C ALA A 221 -9.19 -25.61 12.28
N VAL A 222 -9.15 -24.42 12.89
CA VAL A 222 -9.84 -23.21 12.45
C VAL A 222 -8.81 -22.08 12.41
N LYS A 223 -8.95 -21.17 11.45
CA LYS A 223 -8.18 -19.93 11.41
C LYS A 223 -9.08 -18.72 11.23
N SER A 224 -8.65 -17.56 11.70
CA SER A 224 -9.25 -16.29 11.32
C SER A 224 -8.94 -15.94 9.86
N GLU A 225 -9.78 -15.10 9.25
CA GLU A 225 -9.61 -14.62 7.88
C GLU A 225 -8.30 -13.84 7.71
N ASN A 226 -7.94 -13.02 8.70
CA ASN A 226 -6.69 -12.26 8.74
C ASN A 226 -5.45 -13.10 9.14
N ASP A 227 -5.57 -14.41 9.29
CA ASP A 227 -4.46 -15.34 9.62
C ASP A 227 -3.74 -15.12 10.96
N ARG A 228 -4.23 -14.19 11.81
CA ARG A 228 -3.63 -13.90 13.13
C ARG A 228 -4.03 -14.86 14.24
N GLN A 229 -5.16 -15.55 14.11
CA GLN A 229 -5.69 -16.45 15.13
C GLN A 229 -5.81 -17.87 14.56
N ILE A 230 -5.07 -18.82 15.15
CA ILE A 230 -5.11 -20.24 14.81
C ILE A 230 -5.65 -21.02 15.99
N PHE A 231 -6.65 -21.87 15.76
CA PHE A 231 -7.33 -22.65 16.79
C PHE A 231 -7.21 -24.14 16.46
N ILE A 232 -6.46 -24.88 17.27
CA ILE A 232 -6.21 -26.32 17.11
C ILE A 232 -6.90 -27.06 18.25
N MET A 233 -7.93 -27.85 17.95
CA MET A 233 -8.78 -28.53 18.93
C MET A 233 -8.16 -29.82 19.50
N GLY A 234 -7.09 -30.32 18.89
CA GLY A 234 -6.37 -31.52 19.32
C GLY A 234 -4.99 -31.19 19.91
N HIS A 235 -4.26 -32.24 20.28
CA HIS A 235 -2.95 -32.17 20.93
C HIS A 235 -1.85 -32.73 20.03
N SER A 236 -1.53 -32.01 18.95
CA SER A 236 -0.45 -32.41 18.04
C SER A 236 0.92 -32.43 18.73
N GLU A 237 1.08 -31.72 19.84
CA GLU A 237 2.29 -31.63 20.64
C GLU A 237 2.56 -32.84 21.52
N TYR A 238 1.56 -33.70 21.76
CA TYR A 238 1.70 -34.81 22.71
C TYR A 238 2.82 -35.78 22.32
N ASP A 239 3.62 -36.14 23.32
CA ASP A 239 4.60 -37.21 23.22
C ASP A 239 3.95 -38.59 23.20
N ALA A 240 4.73 -39.57 22.76
CA ALA A 240 4.28 -40.94 22.54
C ALA A 240 3.57 -41.54 23.74
N ASP A 241 3.99 -41.22 24.97
CA ASP A 241 3.51 -41.79 26.22
C ASP A 241 2.51 -40.91 26.98
N THR A 242 2.11 -39.75 26.42
CA THR A 242 1.26 -38.77 27.13
C THR A 242 -0.12 -39.35 27.46
N LEU A 243 -0.83 -39.87 26.46
CA LEU A 243 -2.13 -40.51 26.68
C LEU A 243 -2.02 -41.79 27.53
N GLN A 244 -0.92 -42.53 27.42
CA GLN A 244 -0.65 -43.68 28.29
C GLN A 244 -0.53 -43.24 29.76
N LYS A 245 0.22 -42.18 30.05
CA LYS A 245 0.35 -41.63 31.41
C LYS A 245 -1.00 -41.18 31.96
N GLU A 246 -1.80 -40.48 31.16
CA GLU A 246 -3.17 -40.09 31.55
C GLU A 246 -4.05 -41.31 31.86
N TYR A 247 -4.07 -42.29 30.95
CA TYR A 247 -4.84 -43.52 31.12
C TYR A 247 -4.41 -44.33 32.35
N LEU A 248 -3.10 -44.54 32.54
CA LEU A 248 -2.58 -45.27 33.69
C LEU A 248 -2.84 -44.55 35.01
N ARG A 249 -2.73 -43.22 35.03
CA ARG A 249 -3.09 -42.40 36.21
C ARG A 249 -4.55 -42.64 36.60
N ASP A 250 -5.46 -42.53 35.63
CA ASP A 250 -6.90 -42.66 35.89
C ASP A 250 -7.29 -44.10 36.24
N LYS A 251 -6.66 -45.09 35.60
CA LYS A 251 -6.80 -46.53 35.92
C LYS A 251 -6.32 -46.83 37.34
N ASN A 252 -5.16 -46.32 37.73
CA ASN A 252 -4.60 -46.49 39.08
C ASN A 252 -5.39 -45.73 40.15
N ALA A 253 -6.07 -44.64 39.78
CA ALA A 253 -7.01 -43.93 40.65
C ALA A 253 -8.37 -44.64 40.78
N GLY A 254 -8.59 -45.76 40.08
CA GLY A 254 -9.82 -46.54 40.14
C GLY A 254 -10.98 -45.97 39.32
N ILE A 255 -10.71 -45.03 38.41
CA ILE A 255 -11.72 -44.33 37.59
C ILE A 255 -12.19 -45.21 36.40
N ASN A 256 -11.54 -46.36 36.17
CA ASN A 256 -11.82 -47.29 35.06
C ASN A 256 -11.98 -46.56 33.70
N PRO A 257 -10.97 -45.77 33.29
CA PRO A 257 -11.03 -45.07 32.01
C PRO A 257 -11.10 -46.06 30.85
N GLU A 258 -11.69 -45.63 29.75
CA GLU A 258 -11.61 -46.40 28.51
C GLU A 258 -10.20 -46.34 27.91
N ILE A 259 -9.83 -47.41 27.22
CA ILE A 259 -8.56 -47.50 26.49
C ILE A 259 -8.57 -46.42 25.40
N PRO A 260 -7.52 -45.59 25.28
CA PRO A 260 -7.47 -44.55 24.27
C PRO A 260 -7.60 -45.12 22.85
N CYS A 261 -8.54 -44.60 22.07
CA CYS A 261 -8.86 -45.12 20.74
C CYS A 261 -7.64 -45.04 19.80
N ASN A 262 -7.41 -46.08 18.99
CA ASN A 262 -6.38 -46.14 17.95
C ASN A 262 -4.93 -45.86 18.43
N TYR A 263 -4.66 -46.00 19.72
CA TYR A 263 -3.40 -45.62 20.34
C TYR A 263 -2.49 -46.83 20.62
N PHE A 264 -3.02 -47.88 21.25
CA PHE A 264 -2.32 -49.13 21.51
C PHE A 264 -2.55 -50.16 20.38
N PRO A 265 -1.53 -50.96 19.99
CA PRO A 265 -1.70 -52.02 19.00
C PRO A 265 -2.74 -53.08 19.41
N GLY A 266 -3.91 -53.04 18.77
CA GLY A 266 -5.02 -53.96 19.04
C GLY A 266 -5.72 -53.68 20.37
N ASP A 267 -5.74 -52.42 20.82
CA ASP A 267 -6.32 -51.97 22.08
C ASP A 267 -5.78 -52.70 23.32
N ASP A 268 -4.51 -53.12 23.24
CA ASP A 268 -3.78 -53.84 24.29
C ASP A 268 -2.86 -52.88 25.05
N ASP A 269 -3.31 -52.43 26.23
CA ASP A 269 -2.62 -51.44 27.08
C ASP A 269 -1.32 -51.96 27.72
N THR A 270 -0.94 -53.21 27.45
CA THR A 270 0.36 -53.79 27.81
C THR A 270 1.44 -53.56 26.77
N LYS A 271 1.07 -53.11 25.56
CA LYS A 271 1.99 -52.82 24.47
C LYS A 271 2.34 -51.33 24.41
N ASP A 272 3.49 -51.02 23.82
CA ASP A 272 3.89 -49.64 23.58
C ASP A 272 2.99 -48.97 22.53
N PRO A 273 2.63 -47.69 22.70
CA PRO A 273 1.80 -46.96 21.76
C PRO A 273 2.53 -46.70 20.43
N VAL A 274 1.77 -46.71 19.33
CA VAL A 274 2.32 -46.45 17.98
C VAL A 274 2.07 -45.01 17.59
N VAL A 275 3.16 -44.24 17.41
CA VAL A 275 3.09 -42.82 17.06
C VAL A 275 2.77 -42.64 15.58
N LYS A 276 1.56 -42.17 15.27
CA LYS A 276 1.08 -41.90 13.91
C LYS A 276 0.98 -40.43 13.53
N TRP A 277 1.24 -39.51 14.47
CA TRP A 277 1.00 -38.06 14.29
C TRP A 277 2.27 -37.22 14.22
N ARG A 278 3.44 -37.78 14.53
CA ARG A 278 4.68 -37.00 14.72
C ARG A 278 5.10 -36.20 13.49
N SER A 279 4.95 -36.77 12.29
CA SER A 279 5.24 -36.06 11.03
C SER A 279 4.33 -34.85 10.86
N SER A 280 3.02 -35.07 10.97
CA SER A 280 1.98 -34.04 10.88
C SER A 280 2.16 -32.95 11.95
N ALA A 281 2.49 -33.33 13.18
CA ALA A 281 2.78 -32.39 14.25
C ALA A 281 3.99 -31.50 13.92
N ASN A 282 5.11 -32.07 13.50
CA ASN A 282 6.28 -31.26 13.12
C ASN A 282 5.93 -30.30 11.97
N LEU A 283 5.23 -30.78 10.94
CA LEU A 283 4.79 -29.94 9.82
C LEU A 283 3.86 -28.81 10.27
N LEU A 284 2.91 -29.07 11.17
CA LEU A 284 1.99 -28.05 11.68
C LEU A 284 2.74 -26.86 12.30
N TYR A 285 3.62 -27.14 13.26
CA TYR A 285 4.37 -26.11 13.96
C TYR A 285 5.41 -25.44 13.06
N CYS A 286 6.04 -26.20 12.15
CA CYS A 286 6.95 -25.62 11.13
C CYS A 286 6.21 -24.66 10.19
N ASN A 287 5.02 -25.03 9.75
CA ASN A 287 4.21 -24.23 8.84
C ASN A 287 3.66 -22.99 9.53
N TRP A 288 3.21 -23.10 10.78
CA TRP A 288 2.81 -21.95 11.58
C TRP A 288 3.98 -20.97 11.76
N LEU A 289 5.12 -21.44 12.30
CA LEU A 289 6.31 -20.60 12.50
C LEU A 289 6.80 -19.95 11.20
N ASN A 290 6.72 -20.65 10.07
CA ASN A 290 7.20 -20.08 8.82
C ASN A 290 6.17 -19.11 8.22
N TYR A 291 4.95 -19.55 7.96
CA TYR A 291 3.99 -18.83 7.11
C TYR A 291 3.08 -17.85 7.84
N PHE A 292 2.91 -18.02 9.15
CA PHE A 292 2.03 -17.20 9.98
C PHE A 292 2.80 -16.38 11.01
N VAL A 293 4.13 -16.57 11.07
CA VAL A 293 5.02 -15.84 11.97
C VAL A 293 6.17 -15.24 11.16
N TYR A 294 7.17 -16.04 10.77
CA TYR A 294 8.42 -15.55 10.18
C TYR A 294 8.26 -14.72 8.89
N GLN A 295 7.40 -15.16 7.97
CA GLN A 295 7.26 -14.52 6.65
C GLN A 295 6.37 -13.28 6.68
N THR A 296 5.58 -13.11 7.75
CA THR A 296 4.50 -12.11 7.84
C THR A 296 4.73 -11.10 8.95
N THR A 297 5.51 -11.45 9.97
CA THR A 297 5.91 -10.54 11.06
C THR A 297 6.83 -9.46 10.54
N THR A 298 6.65 -8.24 11.05
CA THR A 298 7.53 -7.11 10.77
C THR A 298 8.88 -7.28 11.48
N TYR A 299 9.95 -6.72 10.90
CA TYR A 299 11.27 -6.75 11.55
C TYR A 299 11.25 -6.00 12.88
N ASP A 300 10.59 -4.83 12.93
CA ASP A 300 10.37 -4.07 14.16
C ASP A 300 9.04 -4.44 14.82
N LEU A 301 9.11 -5.21 15.91
CA LEU A 301 7.95 -5.72 16.64
C LEU A 301 7.02 -4.63 17.19
N ASN A 302 7.51 -3.40 17.39
CA ASN A 302 6.66 -2.28 17.82
C ASN A 302 5.64 -1.87 16.75
N GLN A 303 5.75 -2.41 15.54
CA GLN A 303 4.78 -2.20 14.46
C GLN A 303 3.59 -3.17 14.54
N ILE A 304 3.64 -4.21 15.37
CA ILE A 304 2.53 -5.19 15.50
C ILE A 304 1.23 -4.52 15.95
N GLU A 305 1.31 -3.51 16.82
CA GLU A 305 0.12 -2.73 17.25
C GLU A 305 -0.61 -2.10 16.05
N LYS A 306 0.12 -1.83 14.96
CA LYS A 306 -0.36 -1.17 13.74
C LYS A 306 -0.89 -2.16 12.70
N GLU A 307 -0.73 -3.47 12.91
CA GLU A 307 -1.11 -4.51 11.94
C GLU A 307 -2.58 -4.94 12.04
N ASN A 308 -3.28 -4.63 13.13
CA ASN A 308 -4.69 -5.02 13.35
C ASN A 308 -5.73 -4.09 12.75
N HIS A 309 -5.31 -3.01 12.10
CA HIS A 309 -6.21 -2.11 11.43
C HIS A 309 -6.48 -2.63 10.01
N ALA A 310 -7.49 -3.47 9.89
CA ALA A 310 -8.18 -3.71 8.63
C ALA A 310 -9.03 -2.49 8.25
N ASP A 311 -8.35 -1.36 8.10
CA ASP A 311 -8.75 -0.21 7.32
C ASP A 311 -7.48 0.17 6.56
N ILE A 312 -7.56 0.27 5.24
CA ILE A 312 -6.44 0.49 4.31
C ILE A 312 -5.87 1.92 4.42
N PHE A 313 -6.03 2.54 5.58
CA PHE A 313 -5.43 3.79 5.98
C PHE A 313 -4.59 3.51 7.22
N GLN A 314 -3.27 3.66 7.08
CA GLN A 314 -2.41 3.79 8.25
C GLN A 314 -2.94 4.95 9.11
N GLU A 315 -3.61 4.66 10.22
CA GLU A 315 -3.50 5.52 11.38
C GLU A 315 -2.10 5.28 11.98
N LYS A 316 -1.11 5.99 11.42
CA LYS A 316 -0.35 6.87 12.33
C LYS A 316 -1.42 7.66 13.10
N ASP A 317 -1.22 8.04 14.35
CA ASP A 317 -2.00 9.18 14.86
C ASP A 317 -1.73 10.33 13.87
N VAL A 318 -2.63 10.53 12.91
CA VAL A 318 -2.40 11.41 11.77
C VAL A 318 -2.63 12.77 12.37
N ASN A 319 -1.59 13.35 12.94
CA ASN A 319 -1.75 14.56 13.71
C ASN A 319 -1.94 15.76 12.79
N ILE A 320 -1.46 15.66 11.56
CA ILE A 320 -1.49 16.74 10.57
C ILE A 320 -1.76 16.17 9.18
N LYS A 321 -2.93 16.52 8.62
CA LYS A 321 -3.25 16.43 7.19
C LYS A 321 -3.12 17.82 6.57
N VAL A 322 -2.47 17.87 5.41
CA VAL A 322 -2.55 19.02 4.51
C VAL A 322 -3.49 18.68 3.37
N ALA A 323 -4.49 19.52 3.13
CA ALA A 323 -5.48 19.30 2.09
C ALA A 323 -5.41 20.42 1.06
N LYS A 324 -5.17 20.07 -0.21
CA LYS A 324 -5.24 21.01 -1.32
C LYS A 324 -6.52 20.79 -2.11
N PHE A 325 -7.26 21.87 -2.39
CA PHE A 325 -8.47 21.84 -3.21
C PHE A 325 -8.23 22.47 -4.58
N GLY A 326 -8.54 21.71 -5.64
CA GLY A 326 -8.43 22.15 -7.01
C GLY A 326 -9.44 23.24 -7.40
N GLY A 327 -9.26 23.84 -8.57
CA GLY A 327 -10.13 24.92 -9.03
C GLY A 327 -11.58 24.49 -9.25
N THR A 328 -11.81 23.26 -9.74
CA THR A 328 -13.17 22.72 -9.92
C THR A 328 -13.86 22.47 -8.58
N SER A 329 -13.11 22.00 -7.57
CA SER A 329 -13.55 21.89 -6.17
C SER A 329 -13.91 23.23 -5.51
N LEU A 330 -13.47 24.35 -6.08
CA LEU A 330 -13.71 25.71 -5.55
C LEU A 330 -14.37 26.62 -6.59
N ALA A 331 -15.10 26.04 -7.55
CA ALA A 331 -15.64 26.78 -8.69
C ALA A 331 -16.76 27.77 -8.30
N ASP A 332 -17.55 27.45 -7.27
CA ASP A 332 -18.68 28.23 -6.80
C ASP A 332 -18.97 28.02 -5.29
N ALA A 333 -19.99 28.71 -4.79
CA ALA A 333 -20.35 28.68 -3.38
C ALA A 333 -20.86 27.31 -2.89
N GLU A 334 -21.47 26.48 -3.74
CA GLU A 334 -21.93 25.15 -3.31
C GLU A 334 -20.74 24.18 -3.21
N GLN A 335 -19.79 24.27 -4.13
CA GLN A 335 -18.52 23.54 -4.06
C GLN A 335 -17.68 23.95 -2.84
N PHE A 336 -17.67 25.24 -2.49
CA PHE A 336 -17.07 25.74 -1.24
C PHE A 336 -17.66 25.08 0.01
N LYS A 337 -18.99 24.88 0.06
CA LYS A 337 -19.63 24.21 1.20
C LYS A 337 -19.16 22.77 1.32
N LYS A 338 -19.11 22.03 0.21
CA LYS A 338 -18.57 20.65 0.19
C LYS A 338 -17.13 20.60 0.70
N CYS A 339 -16.26 21.49 0.21
CA CYS A 339 -14.88 21.58 0.70
C CYS A 339 -14.83 21.86 2.20
N ALA A 340 -15.67 22.76 2.70
CA ALA A 340 -15.72 23.06 4.12
C ALA A 340 -16.25 21.91 4.98
N GLU A 341 -17.22 21.14 4.48
CA GLU A 341 -17.70 19.92 5.12
C GLU A 341 -16.59 18.88 5.19
N ILE A 342 -15.86 18.65 4.09
CA ILE A 342 -14.69 17.77 4.04
C ILE A 342 -13.64 18.22 5.07
N ILE A 343 -13.28 19.51 5.08
CA ILE A 343 -12.27 20.04 6.01
C ILE A 343 -12.70 19.83 7.46
N LYS A 344 -13.97 20.09 7.79
CA LYS A 344 -14.48 20.00 9.16
C LYS A 344 -14.79 18.57 9.61
N ALA A 345 -14.88 17.62 8.68
CA ALA A 345 -15.12 16.22 9.00
C ALA A 345 -13.95 15.60 9.80
N GLU A 346 -12.74 16.13 9.64
CA GLU A 346 -11.53 15.60 10.29
C GLU A 346 -10.68 16.76 10.87
N PRO A 347 -10.56 16.88 12.21
CA PRO A 347 -9.79 17.96 12.84
C PRO A 347 -8.28 17.93 12.52
N GLU A 348 -7.79 16.82 11.97
CA GLU A 348 -6.42 16.62 11.50
C GLU A 348 -6.13 17.46 10.24
N ARG A 349 -7.14 17.87 9.46
CA ARG A 349 -7.03 18.76 8.29
C ARG A 349 -6.73 20.21 8.70
N LYS A 350 -5.52 20.42 9.19
CA LYS A 350 -5.07 21.69 9.79
C LYS A 350 -4.72 22.77 8.78
N TYR A 351 -4.07 22.40 7.67
CA TYR A 351 -3.57 23.36 6.70
C TYR A 351 -4.17 23.12 5.32
N ILE A 352 -4.84 24.15 4.80
CA ILE A 352 -5.62 24.07 3.57
C ILE A 352 -4.96 24.90 2.48
N VAL A 353 -4.70 24.29 1.33
CA VAL A 353 -4.18 24.99 0.15
C VAL A 353 -5.28 25.12 -0.90
N VAL A 354 -5.42 26.31 -1.49
CA VAL A 354 -6.50 26.57 -2.46
C VAL A 354 -6.00 27.04 -3.82
N SER A 355 -6.68 26.60 -4.87
CA SER A 355 -6.57 27.15 -6.22
C SER A 355 -7.58 28.28 -6.47
N ALA A 356 -7.37 29.08 -7.52
CA ALA A 356 -8.41 29.98 -8.03
C ALA A 356 -9.64 29.20 -8.54
N PRO A 357 -10.83 29.82 -8.60
CA PRO A 357 -12.04 29.17 -9.10
C PRO A 357 -11.87 28.65 -10.54
N GLY A 358 -12.16 27.36 -10.71
CA GLY A 358 -12.09 26.64 -11.98
C GLY A 358 -13.28 26.93 -12.90
N LYS A 359 -13.58 26.05 -13.84
CA LYS A 359 -14.79 26.17 -14.66
C LYS A 359 -15.98 25.53 -13.94
N ARG A 360 -17.16 26.16 -13.98
CA ARG A 360 -18.42 25.58 -13.45
C ARG A 360 -19.07 24.61 -14.45
N THR A 361 -18.89 24.89 -15.74
CA THR A 361 -19.36 24.07 -16.87
C THR A 361 -18.27 24.03 -17.95
N LYS A 362 -18.41 23.15 -18.94
CA LYS A 362 -17.42 23.00 -20.02
C LYS A 362 -17.14 24.32 -20.78
N ASP A 363 -18.16 25.14 -20.94
CA ASP A 363 -18.14 26.42 -21.69
C ASP A 363 -17.89 27.65 -20.80
N ASP A 364 -17.67 27.47 -19.50
CA ASP A 364 -17.39 28.55 -18.56
C ASP A 364 -15.92 29.02 -18.65
N ASP A 365 -15.69 30.26 -18.24
CA ASP A 365 -14.36 30.85 -18.17
C ASP A 365 -13.64 30.45 -16.87
N LYS A 366 -12.36 30.12 -16.96
CA LYS A 366 -11.49 29.89 -15.80
C LYS A 366 -10.96 31.23 -15.29
N VAL A 367 -11.03 31.48 -13.98
CA VAL A 367 -10.62 32.77 -13.40
C VAL A 367 -9.14 33.09 -13.69
N THR A 368 -8.25 32.10 -13.58
CA THR A 368 -6.82 32.29 -13.88
C THR A 368 -6.60 32.74 -15.33
N ASP A 369 -7.33 32.17 -16.29
CA ASP A 369 -7.18 32.53 -17.71
C ASP A 369 -7.66 33.96 -17.95
N LEU A 370 -8.75 34.38 -17.29
CA LEU A 370 -9.22 35.77 -17.31
C LEU A 370 -8.21 36.73 -16.67
N LEU A 371 -7.54 36.34 -15.58
CA LEU A 371 -6.51 37.16 -14.93
C LEU A 371 -5.25 37.28 -15.79
N ILE A 372 -4.84 36.22 -16.47
CA ILE A 372 -3.74 36.25 -17.44
C ILE A 372 -4.10 37.20 -18.59
N ALA A 373 -5.30 37.07 -19.16
CA ALA A 373 -5.79 37.97 -20.20
C ALA A 373 -5.83 39.42 -19.71
N CYS A 374 -6.31 39.66 -18.49
CA CYS A 374 -6.33 40.98 -17.86
C CYS A 374 -4.92 41.58 -17.73
N ALA A 375 -3.93 40.77 -17.33
CA ALA A 375 -2.54 41.22 -17.15
C ALA A 375 -1.79 41.47 -18.48
N GLU A 376 -2.19 40.81 -19.57
CA GLU A 376 -1.60 40.96 -20.91
C GLU A 376 -2.27 42.07 -21.73
N LYS A 377 -3.55 42.33 -21.50
CA LYS A 377 -4.33 43.39 -22.15
C LYS A 377 -4.22 44.72 -21.40
N ARG A 378 -4.70 45.81 -22.01
CA ARG A 378 -4.68 47.17 -21.44
C ARG A 378 -6.00 47.90 -21.71
N GLY A 379 -6.29 48.90 -20.88
CA GLY A 379 -7.48 49.74 -21.02
C GLY A 379 -8.79 48.96 -20.87
N ALA A 380 -9.81 49.34 -21.64
CA ALA A 380 -11.19 48.82 -21.50
C ALA A 380 -11.31 47.29 -21.60
N GLU A 381 -10.46 46.62 -22.40
CA GLU A 381 -10.45 45.15 -22.50
C GLU A 381 -10.04 44.48 -21.18
N ALA A 382 -9.03 45.03 -20.49
CA ALA A 382 -8.58 44.49 -19.20
C ALA A 382 -9.63 44.71 -18.11
N GLU A 383 -10.29 45.87 -18.12
CA GLU A 383 -11.38 46.19 -17.19
C GLU A 383 -12.60 45.28 -17.39
N GLU A 384 -12.94 44.91 -18.63
CA GLU A 384 -14.04 43.98 -18.91
C GLU A 384 -13.80 42.60 -18.28
N PHE A 385 -12.58 42.06 -18.43
CA PHE A 385 -12.21 40.80 -17.79
C PHE A 385 -12.26 40.93 -16.26
N LEU A 386 -11.77 42.04 -15.70
CA LEU A 386 -11.77 42.26 -14.26
C LEU A 386 -13.20 42.33 -13.69
N LEU A 387 -14.13 42.98 -14.40
CA LEU A 387 -15.55 43.05 -14.00
C LEU A 387 -16.20 41.66 -13.97
N LYS A 388 -15.89 40.79 -14.95
CA LYS A 388 -16.39 39.40 -14.96
C LYS A 388 -15.88 38.62 -13.74
N ILE A 389 -14.60 38.77 -13.41
CA ILE A 389 -13.99 38.13 -12.24
C ILE A 389 -14.60 38.69 -10.94
N GLN A 390 -14.78 40.01 -10.84
CA GLN A 390 -15.37 40.67 -9.69
C GLN A 390 -16.80 40.20 -9.44
N ALA A 391 -17.63 40.12 -10.48
CA ALA A 391 -19.00 39.63 -10.38
C ALA A 391 -19.06 38.20 -9.82
N ARG A 392 -18.11 37.34 -10.24
CA ARG A 392 -18.00 35.96 -9.76
C ARG A 392 -17.70 35.90 -8.26
N TYR A 393 -16.72 36.66 -7.77
CA TYR A 393 -16.39 36.69 -6.34
C TYR A 393 -17.48 37.36 -5.50
N LYS A 394 -18.12 38.43 -5.99
CA LYS A 394 -19.27 39.05 -5.31
C LYS A 394 -20.43 38.08 -5.13
N ALA A 395 -20.75 37.30 -6.17
CA ALA A 395 -21.77 36.27 -6.09
C ALA A 395 -21.42 35.21 -5.04
N MET A 396 -20.15 34.77 -5.03
CA MET A 396 -19.63 33.80 -4.06
C MET A 396 -19.72 34.31 -2.62
N VAL A 397 -19.19 35.51 -2.34
CA VAL A 397 -19.23 36.13 -1.00
C VAL A 397 -20.64 36.34 -0.51
N ARG A 398 -21.54 36.83 -1.37
CA ARG A 398 -22.96 37.02 -1.03
C ARG A 398 -23.64 35.69 -0.67
N ARG A 399 -23.33 34.62 -1.40
CA ARG A 399 -23.96 33.31 -1.21
C ARG A 399 -23.41 32.58 0.02
N LEU A 400 -22.12 32.74 0.32
CA LEU A 400 -21.46 32.19 1.51
C LEU A 400 -21.68 33.04 2.78
N GLN A 401 -22.18 34.27 2.64
CA GLN A 401 -22.42 35.22 3.74
C GLN A 401 -21.16 35.56 4.55
N VAL A 402 -20.00 35.65 3.88
CA VAL A 402 -18.73 36.02 4.53
C VAL A 402 -18.51 37.53 4.55
N ALA A 403 -17.95 38.04 5.64
CA ALA A 403 -17.68 39.47 5.81
C ALA A 403 -16.33 39.87 5.19
N ILE A 404 -16.27 39.97 3.85
CA ILE A 404 -15.09 40.44 3.11
C ILE A 404 -15.49 41.59 2.18
N ASP A 405 -14.74 42.69 2.24
CA ASP A 405 -14.88 43.81 1.33
C ASP A 405 -14.21 43.51 -0.03
N ILE A 406 -14.90 42.73 -0.86
CA ILE A 406 -14.45 42.38 -2.21
C ILE A 406 -14.31 43.63 -3.09
N ASP A 407 -15.07 44.70 -2.85
CA ASP A 407 -14.96 45.91 -3.64
C ASP A 407 -13.63 46.63 -3.38
N ALA A 408 -13.19 46.72 -2.13
CA ALA A 408 -11.87 47.26 -1.78
C ALA A 408 -10.72 46.44 -2.38
N GLU A 409 -10.82 45.10 -2.36
CA GLU A 409 -9.82 44.23 -2.98
C GLU A 409 -9.68 44.50 -4.48
N PHE A 410 -10.80 44.55 -5.20
CA PHE A 410 -10.78 44.80 -6.65
C PHE A 410 -10.35 46.22 -7.00
N ALA A 411 -10.54 47.21 -6.12
CA ALA A 411 -9.99 48.55 -6.30
C ALA A 411 -8.45 48.51 -6.34
N GLN A 412 -7.80 47.75 -5.45
CA GLN A 412 -6.34 47.57 -5.44
C GLN A 412 -5.85 46.81 -6.68
N ILE A 413 -6.58 45.79 -7.13
CA ILE A 413 -6.24 45.06 -8.36
C ILE A 413 -6.33 45.99 -9.57
N THR A 414 -7.36 46.85 -9.62
CA THR A 414 -7.55 47.84 -10.69
C THR A 414 -6.39 48.83 -10.73
N GLU A 415 -5.94 49.34 -9.57
CA GLU A 415 -4.76 50.21 -9.50
C GLU A 415 -3.50 49.50 -10.00
N ALA A 416 -3.32 48.22 -9.67
CA ALA A 416 -2.18 47.43 -10.13
C ALA A 416 -2.17 47.17 -11.64
N LEU A 417 -3.32 47.21 -12.34
CA LEU A 417 -3.39 47.03 -13.80
C LEU A 417 -2.64 48.12 -14.58
N ALA A 418 -2.45 49.30 -13.99
CA ALA A 418 -1.70 50.38 -14.61
C ALA A 418 -0.20 50.07 -14.74
N ASP A 419 0.31 49.11 -13.96
CA ASP A 419 1.73 48.75 -13.90
C ASP A 419 1.98 47.38 -14.54
N SER A 420 2.63 47.40 -15.71
CA SER A 420 2.95 46.19 -16.46
C SER A 420 3.91 45.24 -15.73
N SER A 421 4.68 45.74 -14.75
CA SER A 421 5.59 44.92 -13.95
C SER A 421 4.85 44.05 -12.91
N LYS A 422 3.57 44.36 -12.62
CA LYS A 422 2.73 43.65 -11.65
C LYS A 422 1.96 42.47 -12.24
N LYS A 423 2.40 41.91 -13.37
CA LYS A 423 1.75 40.73 -14.01
C LYS A 423 1.54 39.58 -13.03
N ASP A 424 2.59 39.17 -12.33
CA ASP A 424 2.54 38.04 -11.39
C ASP A 424 1.65 38.35 -10.16
N TYR A 425 1.61 39.62 -9.72
CA TYR A 425 0.67 40.08 -8.71
C TYR A 425 -0.78 39.89 -9.18
N ILE A 426 -1.15 40.40 -10.37
CA ILE A 426 -2.52 40.31 -10.90
C ILE A 426 -2.96 38.85 -11.01
N ILE A 427 -2.12 37.97 -11.57
CA ILE A 427 -2.47 36.57 -11.77
C ILE A 427 -2.65 35.85 -10.42
N SER A 428 -1.81 36.13 -9.42
CA SER A 428 -1.92 35.54 -8.07
C SER A 428 -3.23 35.85 -7.33
N ARG A 429 -3.97 36.89 -7.76
CA ARG A 429 -5.17 37.36 -7.04
C ARG A 429 -6.31 36.34 -7.07
N GLY A 430 -6.31 35.42 -8.04
CA GLY A 430 -7.25 34.31 -8.07
C GLY A 430 -7.17 33.49 -6.78
N GLU A 431 -6.02 32.89 -6.52
CA GLU A 431 -5.76 32.07 -5.35
C GLU A 431 -5.84 32.89 -4.04
N TYR A 432 -5.30 34.11 -4.05
CA TYR A 432 -5.34 35.02 -2.89
C TYR A 432 -6.77 35.27 -2.40
N LEU A 433 -7.66 35.71 -3.30
CA LEU A 433 -9.04 36.03 -2.95
C LEU A 433 -9.81 34.78 -2.51
N ASN A 434 -9.61 33.66 -3.20
CA ASN A 434 -10.23 32.39 -2.84
C ASN A 434 -9.79 31.93 -1.44
N GLY A 435 -8.51 32.09 -1.11
CA GLY A 435 -7.95 31.78 0.19
C GLY A 435 -8.56 32.63 1.30
N LYS A 436 -8.71 33.94 1.09
CA LYS A 436 -9.37 34.82 2.06
C LYS A 436 -10.82 34.44 2.31
N ILE A 437 -11.57 34.15 1.23
CA ILE A 437 -12.97 33.75 1.31
C ILE A 437 -13.11 32.44 2.09
N LEU A 438 -12.28 31.42 1.77
CA LEU A 438 -12.35 30.14 2.46
C LEU A 438 -11.92 30.26 3.92
N ALA A 439 -10.86 31.02 4.22
CA ALA A 439 -10.42 31.29 5.58
C ALA A 439 -11.53 31.91 6.43
N ALA A 440 -12.18 32.95 5.90
CA ALA A 440 -13.30 33.61 6.58
C ALA A 440 -14.50 32.69 6.77
N TYR A 441 -14.79 31.82 5.78
CA TYR A 441 -15.89 30.86 5.86
C TYR A 441 -15.64 29.74 6.88
N LEU A 442 -14.39 29.28 6.99
CA LEU A 442 -13.99 28.24 7.95
C LEU A 442 -13.75 28.78 9.37
N GLY A 443 -13.43 30.07 9.49
CA GLY A 443 -12.90 30.65 10.73
C GLY A 443 -11.42 30.33 10.95
N PHE A 444 -10.67 30.04 9.89
CA PHE A 444 -9.25 29.71 9.93
C PHE A 444 -8.39 30.95 9.68
N THR A 445 -7.11 30.91 10.07
CA THR A 445 -6.18 32.00 9.78
C THR A 445 -5.84 32.03 8.30
N PHE A 446 -5.91 33.20 7.66
CA PHE A 446 -5.39 33.37 6.31
C PHE A 446 -3.90 33.70 6.38
N ILE A 447 -3.05 32.82 5.84
CA ILE A 447 -1.61 33.06 5.68
C ILE A 447 -1.35 33.29 4.20
N ASP A 448 -0.98 34.52 3.81
CA ASP A 448 -0.61 34.83 2.43
C ASP A 448 0.68 34.08 2.04
N ALA A 449 0.73 33.53 0.82
CA ALA A 449 1.94 32.91 0.29
C ALA A 449 3.05 33.96 0.03
N PHE A 450 2.66 35.22 -0.23
CA PHE A 450 3.59 36.33 -0.22
C PHE A 450 4.06 36.63 1.21
N GLY A 451 5.38 36.66 1.40
CA GLY A 451 6.02 36.80 2.71
C GLY A 451 6.12 35.51 3.53
N SER A 452 5.62 34.37 3.04
CA SER A 452 5.72 33.08 3.75
C SER A 452 6.39 31.98 2.93
N ILE A 453 6.14 31.91 1.61
CA ILE A 453 6.80 31.00 0.68
C ILE A 453 7.86 31.76 -0.10
N TYR A 454 9.09 31.26 -0.10
CA TYR A 454 10.24 31.91 -0.74
C TYR A 454 10.78 31.11 -1.93
N LEU A 455 11.23 31.85 -2.93
CA LEU A 455 11.90 31.36 -4.12
C LEU A 455 13.33 31.88 -4.19
N ASP A 456 14.22 31.15 -4.84
CA ASP A 456 15.60 31.57 -5.14
C ASP A 456 15.68 32.48 -6.38
N GLU A 457 16.89 32.87 -6.76
CA GLU A 457 17.16 33.73 -7.92
C GLU A 457 16.77 33.09 -9.26
N GLU A 458 16.70 31.76 -9.31
CA GLU A 458 16.30 30.96 -10.48
C GLU A 458 14.77 30.71 -10.51
N GLY A 459 14.04 31.20 -9.49
CA GLY A 459 12.60 31.01 -9.34
C GLY A 459 12.21 29.63 -8.82
N LYS A 460 13.15 28.88 -8.25
CA LYS A 460 12.90 27.58 -7.60
C LYS A 460 12.61 27.78 -6.11
N PHE A 461 12.03 26.76 -5.49
CA PHE A 461 11.69 26.77 -4.07
C PHE A 461 12.92 26.90 -3.15
N ASP A 462 12.91 27.91 -2.28
CA ASP A 462 13.89 28.08 -1.19
C ASP A 462 13.38 27.35 0.07
N GLU A 463 13.84 26.11 0.26
CA GLU A 463 13.41 25.23 1.35
C GLU A 463 13.76 25.79 2.72
N ALA A 464 14.97 26.31 2.90
CA ALA A 464 15.47 26.74 4.20
C ALA A 464 14.68 27.95 4.71
N LYS A 465 14.55 28.98 3.88
CA LYS A 465 13.86 30.22 4.25
C LYS A 465 12.36 30.02 4.40
N THR A 466 11.75 29.23 3.51
CA THR A 466 10.31 28.92 3.62
C THR A 466 10.02 28.13 4.90
N ARG A 467 10.85 27.14 5.25
CA ARG A 467 10.66 26.35 6.48
C ARG A 467 10.76 27.20 7.75
N GLU A 468 11.68 28.16 7.78
CA GLU A 468 11.82 29.11 8.89
C GLU A 468 10.56 29.98 9.05
N VAL A 469 10.13 30.65 7.98
CA VAL A 469 9.07 31.66 8.06
C VAL A 469 7.68 31.04 8.08
N LEU A 470 7.34 30.20 7.10
CA LEU A 470 6.04 29.55 7.03
C LEU A 470 5.85 28.57 8.21
N GLY A 471 6.90 27.85 8.59
CA GLY A 471 6.86 26.96 9.75
C GLY A 471 6.58 27.69 11.07
N GLY A 472 7.18 28.87 11.27
CA GLY A 472 6.88 29.74 12.41
C GLY A 472 5.42 30.20 12.43
N LEU A 473 4.91 30.70 11.30
CA LEU A 473 3.51 31.13 11.17
C LEU A 473 2.51 29.98 11.42
N MET A 474 2.81 28.79 10.90
CA MET A 474 1.96 27.60 11.10
C MET A 474 1.99 27.12 12.56
N ALA A 475 3.12 27.25 13.26
CA ALA A 475 3.20 26.91 14.69
C ALA A 475 2.34 27.84 15.56
N GLU A 476 2.19 29.12 15.19
CA GLU A 476 1.32 30.08 15.88
C GLU A 476 -0.17 29.90 15.54
N HIS A 477 -0.47 29.30 14.38
CA HIS A 477 -1.81 29.17 13.84
C HIS A 477 -2.17 27.70 13.56
N PRO A 478 -2.85 27.01 14.51
CA PRO A 478 -3.12 25.57 14.41
C PRO A 478 -4.02 25.19 13.22
N TYR A 479 -4.77 26.14 12.69
CA TYR A 479 -5.61 26.00 11.50
C TYR A 479 -5.41 27.20 10.56
N ALA A 480 -5.00 26.93 9.32
CA ALA A 480 -4.75 28.00 8.35
C ALA A 480 -5.13 27.63 6.91
N VAL A 481 -5.47 28.66 6.13
CA VAL A 481 -5.66 28.59 4.68
C VAL A 481 -4.54 29.37 4.00
N ILE A 482 -3.86 28.72 3.07
CA ILE A 482 -2.72 29.25 2.31
C ILE A 482 -3.11 29.29 0.81
N PRO A 483 -3.01 30.44 0.13
CA PRO A 483 -3.25 30.49 -1.30
C PRO A 483 -2.14 29.77 -2.07
N GLY A 484 -2.50 28.97 -3.06
CA GLY A 484 -1.53 28.29 -3.92
C GLY A 484 -0.90 29.21 -4.97
N PHE A 485 -0.09 28.63 -5.85
CA PHE A 485 0.30 29.18 -7.15
C PHE A 485 1.39 30.28 -7.17
N TYR A 486 1.76 30.89 -6.05
CA TYR A 486 2.80 31.92 -6.03
C TYR A 486 3.64 31.93 -4.74
N GLY A 487 4.73 32.68 -4.76
CA GLY A 487 5.60 32.92 -3.62
C GLY A 487 6.38 34.24 -3.75
N THR A 488 7.43 34.38 -2.95
CA THR A 488 8.21 35.61 -2.75
C THR A 488 9.60 35.44 -3.30
N THR A 489 9.99 36.32 -4.23
CA THR A 489 11.37 36.36 -4.75
C THR A 489 12.34 36.97 -3.73
N PRO A 490 13.66 36.80 -3.90
CA PRO A 490 14.65 37.45 -3.05
C PRO A 490 14.55 38.99 -3.10
N ALA A 491 14.04 39.55 -4.21
CA ALA A 491 13.78 40.97 -4.40
C ALA A 491 12.52 41.48 -3.67
N GLY A 492 11.78 40.63 -2.96
CA GLY A 492 10.56 41.01 -2.24
C GLY A 492 9.34 41.22 -3.14
N ALA A 493 9.30 40.58 -4.31
CA ALA A 493 8.18 40.65 -5.25
C ALA A 493 7.44 39.30 -5.38
N ILE A 494 6.16 39.34 -5.72
CA ILE A 494 5.36 38.14 -6.03
C ILE A 494 5.84 37.50 -7.32
N LYS A 495 5.96 36.17 -7.31
CA LYS A 495 6.24 35.37 -8.50
C LYS A 495 5.33 34.14 -8.54
N THR A 496 4.67 33.92 -9.67
CA THR A 496 3.81 32.75 -9.90
C THR A 496 4.62 31.55 -10.41
N PHE A 497 4.24 30.34 -10.02
CA PHE A 497 4.81 29.11 -10.57
C PHE A 497 4.37 28.87 -12.02
N SER A 498 5.22 28.21 -12.81
CA SER A 498 4.98 28.00 -14.25
C SER A 498 3.94 26.90 -14.56
N ARG A 499 3.86 25.84 -13.75
CA ARG A 499 2.92 24.71 -13.90
C ARG A 499 2.55 24.10 -12.55
N GLY A 500 1.30 23.63 -12.41
CA GLY A 500 0.85 22.91 -11.20
C GLY A 500 1.03 23.69 -9.89
N GLY A 501 0.99 25.03 -9.95
CA GLY A 501 1.48 25.86 -8.85
C GLY A 501 0.78 25.66 -7.51
N SER A 502 -0.52 25.35 -7.50
CA SER A 502 -1.22 25.00 -6.26
C SER A 502 -0.84 23.61 -5.75
N ASP A 503 -0.52 22.66 -6.63
CA ASP A 503 -0.06 21.32 -6.24
C ASP A 503 1.36 21.40 -5.62
N ILE A 504 2.24 22.21 -6.23
CA ILE A 504 3.55 22.58 -5.66
C ILE A 504 3.36 23.17 -4.26
N THR A 505 2.44 24.12 -4.13
CA THR A 505 2.19 24.77 -2.83
C THR A 505 1.68 23.78 -1.79
N GLY A 506 0.78 22.86 -2.17
CA GLY A 506 0.31 21.78 -1.31
C GLY A 506 1.45 20.89 -0.81
N ALA A 507 2.36 20.49 -1.71
CA ALA A 507 3.52 19.70 -1.34
C ALA A 507 4.52 20.48 -0.45
N ILE A 508 4.74 21.77 -0.70
CA ILE A 508 5.57 22.64 0.14
C ILE A 508 4.98 22.74 1.55
N VAL A 509 3.69 23.05 1.65
CA VAL A 509 2.99 23.19 2.94
C VAL A 509 3.01 21.86 3.70
N ALA A 510 2.78 20.72 3.02
CA ALA A 510 2.89 19.40 3.63
C ALA A 510 4.29 19.11 4.17
N ALA A 511 5.33 19.44 3.40
CA ALA A 511 6.71 19.26 3.81
C ALA A 511 7.10 20.15 5.01
N VAL A 512 6.70 21.42 5.01
CA VAL A 512 6.96 22.36 6.11
C VAL A 512 6.21 21.96 7.38
N ALA A 513 4.96 21.49 7.24
CA ALA A 513 4.16 21.00 8.34
C ALA A 513 4.69 19.71 8.98
N GLY A 514 5.51 18.94 8.24
CA GLY A 514 5.81 17.56 8.58
C GLY A 514 4.53 16.70 8.56
N ALA A 515 3.68 16.92 7.56
CA ALA A 515 2.36 16.28 7.50
C ALA A 515 2.48 14.75 7.40
N ASP A 516 1.54 14.04 8.01
CA ASP A 516 1.48 12.58 7.88
C ASP A 516 0.89 12.15 6.54
N ILE A 517 0.07 13.01 5.94
CA ILE A 517 -0.53 12.80 4.62
C ILE A 517 -0.81 14.14 3.92
N TYR A 518 -0.58 14.15 2.61
CA TYR A 518 -0.97 15.23 1.72
C TYR A 518 -2.19 14.79 0.89
N GLU A 519 -3.38 15.33 1.19
CA GLU A 519 -4.57 15.09 0.38
C GLU A 519 -4.65 16.09 -0.77
N ASN A 520 -4.74 15.59 -2.01
CA ASN A 520 -5.03 16.40 -3.19
C ASN A 520 -6.47 16.13 -3.63
N TRP A 521 -7.36 17.07 -3.29
CA TRP A 521 -8.79 17.01 -3.59
C TRP A 521 -9.06 17.57 -4.98
N THR A 522 -9.57 16.69 -5.84
CA THR A 522 -9.86 16.94 -7.25
C THR A 522 -11.35 16.66 -7.55
N ASP A 523 -11.70 16.57 -8.83
CA ASP A 523 -13.01 16.14 -9.34
C ASP A 523 -13.03 14.69 -9.84
N VAL A 524 -11.95 13.93 -9.63
CA VAL A 524 -11.86 12.50 -9.97
C VAL A 524 -11.49 11.66 -8.76
N SER A 525 -12.04 10.44 -8.70
CA SER A 525 -11.84 9.48 -7.60
C SER A 525 -10.54 8.69 -7.77
N GLY A 526 -9.42 9.42 -7.70
CA GLY A 526 -8.07 8.86 -7.82
C GLY A 526 -7.56 8.73 -9.26
N LEU A 527 -6.58 7.87 -9.43
CA LEU A 527 -5.97 7.47 -10.69
C LEU A 527 -6.73 6.32 -11.33
N LEU A 528 -6.81 6.37 -12.65
CA LEU A 528 -7.38 5.31 -13.47
C LEU A 528 -6.24 4.55 -14.17
N MET A 529 -6.41 3.24 -14.28
CA MET A 529 -5.44 2.33 -14.91
C MET A 529 -5.24 2.64 -16.40
N ALA A 530 -6.23 3.25 -17.06
CA ALA A 530 -6.13 3.73 -18.44
C ALA A 530 -6.98 5.01 -18.62
N ASP A 531 -6.77 5.73 -19.73
CA ASP A 531 -7.54 6.93 -20.05
C ASP A 531 -9.04 6.60 -20.26
N PRO A 532 -9.96 7.20 -19.48
CA PRO A 532 -11.40 6.94 -19.58
C PRO A 532 -12.02 7.40 -20.91
N ARG A 533 -11.29 8.16 -21.74
CA ARG A 533 -11.70 8.53 -23.10
C ARG A 533 -11.38 7.44 -24.13
N ILE A 534 -10.52 6.48 -23.77
CA ILE A 534 -10.04 5.38 -24.62
C ILE A 534 -10.66 4.05 -24.17
N VAL A 535 -10.74 3.84 -22.86
CA VAL A 535 -11.29 2.64 -22.23
C VAL A 535 -12.53 3.03 -21.44
N ASP A 536 -13.64 2.32 -21.66
CA ASP A 536 -14.87 2.55 -20.89
C ASP A 536 -14.70 2.01 -19.47
N HIS A 537 -15.04 2.82 -18.46
CA HIS A 537 -14.99 2.46 -17.03
C HIS A 537 -13.67 1.80 -16.57
N PRO A 538 -12.52 2.47 -16.75
CA PRO A 538 -11.23 1.89 -16.37
C PRO A 538 -11.16 1.68 -14.86
N LEU A 539 -10.48 0.61 -14.43
CA LEU A 539 -10.26 0.32 -13.01
C LEU A 539 -9.49 1.46 -12.34
N SER A 540 -9.87 1.80 -11.11
CA SER A 540 -9.10 2.71 -10.28
C SER A 540 -7.86 2.01 -9.72
N VAL A 541 -6.78 2.76 -9.57
CA VAL A 541 -5.51 2.29 -9.01
C VAL A 541 -5.49 2.63 -7.52
N PRO A 542 -5.64 1.67 -6.60
CA PRO A 542 -5.73 1.99 -5.18
C PRO A 542 -4.40 2.52 -4.61
N VAL A 543 -3.28 1.94 -5.03
CA VAL A 543 -1.93 2.29 -4.52
C VAL A 543 -0.92 2.30 -5.65
N ILE A 544 -0.18 3.41 -5.77
CA ILE A 544 0.90 3.58 -6.75
C ILE A 544 2.16 4.10 -6.07
N THR A 545 3.34 3.71 -6.55
CA THR A 545 4.59 4.32 -6.06
C THR A 545 4.91 5.63 -6.78
N TYR A 546 5.71 6.49 -6.17
CA TYR A 546 6.23 7.71 -6.83
C TYR A 546 6.93 7.41 -8.16
N LYS A 547 7.67 6.29 -8.23
CA LYS A 547 8.35 5.86 -9.45
C LYS A 547 7.37 5.47 -10.55
N GLU A 548 6.36 4.66 -10.23
CA GLU A 548 5.32 4.27 -11.19
C GLU A 548 4.53 5.50 -11.69
N LEU A 549 4.18 6.42 -10.79
CA LEU A 549 3.50 7.66 -11.16
C LEU A 549 4.35 8.53 -12.11
N ARG A 550 5.66 8.61 -11.88
CA ARG A 550 6.61 9.33 -12.75
C ARG A 550 6.61 8.75 -14.16
N GLU A 551 6.67 7.42 -14.29
CA GLU A 551 6.67 6.74 -15.59
C GLU A 551 5.36 7.00 -16.37
N LEU A 552 4.21 6.92 -15.69
CA LEU A 552 2.91 7.22 -16.29
C LEU A 552 2.82 8.70 -16.74
N SER A 553 3.26 9.62 -15.88
CA SER A 553 3.19 11.06 -16.14
C SER A 553 4.12 11.49 -17.28
N TYR A 554 5.29 10.88 -17.38
CA TYR A 554 6.23 11.10 -18.49
C TYR A 554 5.60 10.75 -19.84
N MET A 555 4.70 9.77 -19.86
CA MET A 555 4.01 9.27 -21.05
C MET A 555 2.62 9.88 -21.27
N GLY A 556 2.34 10.99 -20.58
CA GLY A 556 1.17 11.83 -20.86
C GLY A 556 -0.04 11.62 -19.95
N ALA A 557 0.08 10.82 -18.88
CA ALA A 557 -0.96 10.76 -17.85
C ALA A 557 -1.11 12.15 -17.19
N ALA A 558 -2.27 12.76 -17.34
CA ALA A 558 -2.55 14.12 -16.91
C ALA A 558 -2.96 14.18 -15.43
N VAL A 559 -2.03 13.87 -14.53
CA VAL A 559 -2.36 13.78 -13.09
C VAL A 559 -1.49 14.71 -12.27
N MET A 560 -0.20 14.44 -12.17
CA MET A 560 0.68 15.14 -11.24
C MET A 560 2.12 15.06 -11.74
N HIS A 561 2.75 16.20 -11.99
CA HIS A 561 4.13 16.23 -12.43
C HIS A 561 5.08 16.10 -11.24
N GLU A 562 6.16 15.35 -11.37
CA GLU A 562 7.11 15.12 -10.28
C GLU A 562 7.71 16.41 -9.71
N ASP A 563 7.99 17.40 -10.57
CA ASP A 563 8.43 18.74 -10.16
C ASP A 563 7.46 19.41 -9.17
N THR A 564 6.20 18.94 -9.12
CA THR A 564 5.17 19.46 -8.22
C THR A 564 5.12 18.79 -6.86
N ILE A 565 5.80 17.64 -6.68
CA ILE A 565 5.72 16.83 -5.46
C ILE A 565 7.08 16.44 -4.88
N PHE A 566 8.18 16.94 -5.43
CA PHE A 566 9.51 16.67 -4.88
C PHE A 566 9.67 16.94 -3.36
N PRO A 567 9.02 17.96 -2.74
CA PRO A 567 9.19 18.20 -1.30
C PRO A 567 8.66 17.04 -0.46
N VAL A 568 7.53 16.46 -0.86
CA VAL A 568 6.92 15.32 -0.16
C VAL A 568 7.61 14.00 -0.48
N ILE A 569 8.18 13.83 -1.69
CA ILE A 569 9.01 12.66 -2.03
C ILE A 569 10.24 12.60 -1.12
N LYS A 570 10.94 13.72 -0.92
CA LYS A 570 12.16 13.80 -0.08
C LYS A 570 11.90 13.40 1.38
N LEU A 571 10.72 13.72 1.89
CA LEU A 571 10.30 13.42 3.26
C LEU A 571 9.43 12.15 3.37
N GLU A 572 9.22 11.46 2.25
CA GLU A 572 8.43 10.22 2.19
C GLU A 572 6.98 10.39 2.67
N ILE A 573 6.44 11.61 2.60
CA ILE A 573 5.07 11.94 2.98
C ILE A 573 4.13 11.37 1.90
N PRO A 574 3.18 10.48 2.21
CA PRO A 574 2.22 9.96 1.24
C PRO A 574 1.29 11.04 0.67
N ILE A 575 0.86 10.86 -0.58
CA ILE A 575 -0.17 11.70 -1.22
C ILE A 575 -1.43 10.88 -1.43
N ASN A 576 -2.60 11.43 -1.13
CA ASN A 576 -3.88 10.81 -1.45
C ASN A 576 -4.67 11.67 -2.43
N ILE A 577 -4.93 11.16 -3.63
CA ILE A 577 -5.78 11.80 -4.64
C ILE A 577 -7.23 11.45 -4.33
N ARG A 578 -8.02 12.44 -3.93
CA ARG A 578 -9.41 12.32 -3.49
C ARG A 578 -10.37 13.07 -4.42
N ASN A 579 -11.67 12.75 -4.34
CA ASN A 579 -12.72 13.42 -5.10
C ASN A 579 -13.62 14.26 -4.18
N THR A 580 -13.71 15.56 -4.46
CA THR A 580 -14.54 16.50 -3.69
C THR A 580 -16.03 16.19 -3.80
N ASN A 581 -16.46 15.57 -4.90
CA ASN A 581 -17.86 15.21 -5.12
C ASN A 581 -18.21 13.79 -4.65
N GLU A 582 -17.21 12.98 -4.32
CA GLU A 582 -17.33 11.61 -3.80
C GLU A 582 -16.34 11.40 -2.63
N PRO A 583 -16.52 12.11 -1.50
CA PRO A 583 -15.52 12.12 -0.42
C PRO A 583 -15.36 10.76 0.29
N GLU A 584 -16.38 9.92 0.23
CA GLU A 584 -16.36 8.53 0.75
C GLU A 584 -15.45 7.62 -0.08
N ASN A 585 -15.07 8.02 -1.30
CA ASN A 585 -14.16 7.24 -2.13
C ASN A 585 -12.72 7.41 -1.64
N ASN A 586 -12.05 6.27 -1.43
CA ASN A 586 -10.68 6.20 -0.93
C ASN A 586 -9.64 6.73 -1.92
N GLY A 587 -9.99 6.81 -3.21
CA GLY A 587 -9.15 7.40 -4.24
C GLY A 587 -7.87 6.60 -4.48
N THR A 588 -6.75 7.30 -4.68
CA THR A 588 -5.45 6.66 -4.91
C THR A 588 -4.40 7.18 -3.95
N LEU A 589 -3.74 6.24 -3.27
CA LEU A 589 -2.61 6.52 -2.41
C LEU A 589 -1.29 6.42 -3.21
N ILE A 590 -0.50 7.48 -3.16
CA ILE A 590 0.85 7.55 -3.75
C ILE A 590 1.87 7.44 -2.63
N VAL A 591 2.73 6.42 -2.70
CA VAL A 591 3.69 6.07 -1.64
C VAL A 591 5.11 5.90 -2.15
N LYS A 592 6.10 5.91 -1.26
CA LYS A 592 7.48 5.58 -1.63
C LYS A 592 7.66 4.07 -1.85
N ASN A 593 7.21 3.27 -0.89
CA ASN A 593 7.24 1.82 -0.96
C ASN A 593 5.82 1.27 -0.86
N ALA A 594 5.48 0.39 -1.78
CA ALA A 594 4.18 -0.25 -1.83
C ALA A 594 4.19 -1.74 -1.44
N ASP A 595 5.32 -2.26 -0.91
CA ASP A 595 5.49 -3.66 -0.49
C ASP A 595 4.47 -4.09 0.59
N TYR A 596 4.00 -3.13 1.39
CA TYR A 596 3.02 -3.36 2.46
C TYR A 596 1.56 -3.31 1.97
N TYR A 597 1.33 -3.01 0.69
CA TYR A 597 -0.01 -2.85 0.13
C TYR A 597 -0.30 -3.99 -0.84
N GLN A 598 -1.35 -4.76 -0.56
CA GLN A 598 -1.83 -5.78 -1.48
C GLN A 598 -2.51 -5.11 -2.68
N SER A 599 -2.05 -5.42 -3.88
CA SER A 599 -2.70 -5.01 -5.13
C SER A 599 -3.05 -6.25 -5.94
N ASN A 600 -4.31 -6.37 -6.32
CA ASN A 600 -4.76 -7.41 -7.25
C ASN A 600 -4.44 -7.07 -8.72
N LEU A 601 -3.91 -5.86 -8.98
CA LEU A 601 -3.53 -5.41 -10.32
C LEU A 601 -2.09 -5.83 -10.63
N SER A 602 -1.91 -6.62 -11.70
CA SER A 602 -0.57 -7.00 -12.19
C SER A 602 0.19 -5.84 -12.86
N ILE A 603 -0.52 -4.80 -13.30
CA ILE A 603 0.06 -3.55 -13.80
C ILE A 603 -0.64 -2.36 -13.14
N SER A 604 0.12 -1.30 -12.92
CA SER A 604 -0.35 -0.09 -12.24
C SER A 604 -1.03 0.88 -13.21
N GLY A 605 -0.67 0.87 -14.49
CA GLY A 605 -1.38 1.66 -15.49
C GLY A 605 -0.84 1.56 -16.91
N ILE A 606 -1.63 2.09 -17.83
CA ILE A 606 -1.36 2.18 -19.26
C ILE A 606 -1.56 3.64 -19.67
N SER A 607 -0.50 4.28 -20.16
CA SER A 607 -0.55 5.65 -20.67
C SER A 607 0.16 5.72 -22.01
N GLY A 608 -0.25 6.62 -22.88
CA GLY A 608 0.47 6.81 -24.12
C GLY A 608 0.10 8.10 -24.83
N LYS A 609 0.82 8.40 -25.91
CA LYS A 609 0.63 9.61 -26.70
C LYS A 609 0.97 9.35 -28.17
N THR A 610 0.27 10.05 -29.07
CA THR A 610 0.52 10.07 -30.52
C THR A 610 1.44 11.23 -30.92
N GLY A 611 1.84 11.30 -32.19
CA GLY A 611 2.62 12.41 -32.71
C GLY A 611 4.11 12.31 -32.39
N TYR A 612 4.66 11.10 -32.51
CA TYR A 612 6.10 10.87 -32.48
C TYR A 612 6.62 10.55 -33.88
N THR A 613 7.88 10.91 -34.10
CA THR A 613 8.65 10.57 -35.29
C THR A 613 9.87 9.76 -34.86
N THR A 614 10.15 8.70 -35.61
CA THR A 614 11.33 7.85 -35.47
C THR A 614 12.34 8.18 -36.56
N ILE A 615 13.58 8.48 -36.18
CA ILE A 615 14.70 8.73 -37.08
C ILE A 615 15.74 7.62 -36.87
N VAL A 616 15.91 6.76 -37.88
CA VAL A 616 16.88 5.66 -37.88
C VAL A 616 18.14 6.09 -38.63
N VAL A 617 19.27 6.07 -37.93
CA VAL A 617 20.60 6.35 -38.47
C VAL A 617 21.42 5.07 -38.44
N GLU A 618 21.69 4.47 -39.61
CA GLU A 618 22.55 3.29 -39.73
C GLU A 618 23.92 3.70 -40.26
N LYS A 619 24.99 3.32 -39.56
CA LYS A 619 26.37 3.54 -39.98
C LYS A 619 27.31 2.48 -39.42
N ASP A 620 28.25 2.04 -40.25
CA ASP A 620 29.28 1.07 -39.83
C ASP A 620 30.04 1.55 -38.58
N LYS A 621 30.14 0.66 -37.57
CA LYS A 621 30.77 0.89 -36.26
C LYS A 621 30.15 2.00 -35.43
N LEU A 622 28.90 2.35 -35.68
CA LEU A 622 28.25 3.45 -34.96
C LEU A 622 28.09 3.16 -33.46
N GLY A 623 27.75 1.93 -33.08
CA GLY A 623 27.61 1.54 -31.67
C GLY A 623 28.93 1.57 -30.89
N GLU A 624 30.04 1.25 -31.57
CA GLU A 624 31.40 1.19 -31.01
C GLU A 624 32.15 2.53 -31.03
N ASN A 625 31.59 3.58 -31.65
CA ASN A 625 32.24 4.87 -31.82
C ASN A 625 31.55 5.97 -30.97
N PRO A 626 32.07 6.25 -29.76
CA PRO A 626 31.49 7.27 -28.88
C PRO A 626 31.45 8.67 -29.48
N GLN A 627 32.39 9.02 -30.36
CA GLN A 627 32.47 10.34 -31.00
C GLN A 627 31.29 10.55 -31.95
N ILE A 628 30.99 9.58 -32.81
CA ILE A 628 29.84 9.66 -33.73
C ILE A 628 28.53 9.75 -32.96
N ARG A 629 28.39 8.96 -31.88
CA ARG A 629 27.20 9.00 -31.01
C ARG A 629 27.04 10.37 -30.37
N ARG A 630 28.12 10.93 -29.82
CA ARG A 630 28.11 12.27 -29.23
C ARG A 630 27.74 13.33 -30.26
N GLU A 631 28.36 13.32 -31.44
CA GLU A 631 28.08 14.29 -32.51
C GLU A 631 26.61 14.30 -32.92
N LEU A 632 26.01 13.11 -33.02
CA LEU A 632 24.60 12.97 -33.34
C LEU A 632 23.72 13.58 -32.23
N LEU A 633 23.95 13.24 -30.96
CA LEU A 633 23.19 13.80 -29.84
C LEU A 633 23.36 15.33 -29.71
N ASP A 634 24.59 15.82 -29.88
CA ASP A 634 24.91 17.26 -29.87
C ASP A 634 24.22 18.00 -31.02
N LEU A 635 23.98 17.35 -32.17
CA LEU A 635 23.23 17.92 -33.29
C LEU A 635 21.75 18.16 -32.91
N PHE A 636 21.08 17.16 -32.33
CA PHE A 636 19.71 17.32 -31.83
C PHE A 636 19.61 18.42 -30.76
N ALA A 637 20.55 18.44 -29.80
CA ALA A 637 20.59 19.44 -28.74
C ALA A 637 20.77 20.87 -29.29
N ARG A 638 21.69 21.09 -30.24
CA ARG A 638 21.91 22.40 -30.89
C ARG A 638 20.69 22.91 -31.66
N ARG A 639 19.86 22.00 -32.17
CA ARG A 639 18.60 22.33 -32.83
C ARG A 639 17.44 22.48 -31.85
N GLY A 640 17.65 22.29 -30.55
CA GLY A 640 16.57 22.35 -29.56
C GLY A 640 15.50 21.28 -29.82
N VAL A 641 15.92 20.11 -30.29
CA VAL A 641 15.04 18.94 -30.46
C VAL A 641 15.25 18.02 -29.26
N THR A 642 14.19 17.76 -28.51
CA THR A 642 14.28 16.89 -27.33
C THR A 642 14.15 15.44 -27.76
N ILE A 643 15.18 14.64 -27.51
CA ILE A 643 15.13 13.20 -27.75
C ILE A 643 14.31 12.54 -26.63
N LYS A 644 13.32 11.76 -27.02
CA LYS A 644 12.38 11.07 -26.11
C LYS A 644 12.81 9.66 -25.76
N ASN A 645 13.36 8.94 -26.74
CA ASN A 645 13.97 7.64 -26.51
C ASN A 645 15.03 7.35 -27.57
N ILE A 646 15.96 6.44 -27.25
CA ILE A 646 17.00 5.96 -28.15
C ILE A 646 17.14 4.45 -28.03
N LEU A 647 16.93 3.74 -29.13
CA LEU A 647 17.30 2.32 -29.24
C LEU A 647 18.58 2.16 -30.03
N SER A 648 19.53 1.41 -29.48
CA SER A 648 20.84 1.17 -30.09
C SER A 648 20.94 -0.27 -30.58
N GLY A 649 21.32 -0.44 -31.85
CA GLY A 649 21.88 -1.67 -32.40
C GLY A 649 23.40 -1.59 -32.48
N ILE A 650 24.00 -2.56 -33.17
CA ILE A 650 25.45 -2.60 -33.43
C ILE A 650 25.86 -1.41 -34.31
N ASP A 651 25.14 -1.22 -35.42
CA ASP A 651 25.44 -0.19 -36.44
C ASP A 651 24.26 0.78 -36.65
N ALA A 652 23.31 0.85 -35.71
CA ALA A 652 22.10 1.65 -35.87
C ALA A 652 21.70 2.38 -34.58
N LEU A 653 21.23 3.61 -34.71
CA LEU A 653 20.47 4.31 -33.67
C LEU A 653 19.08 4.65 -34.19
N ASN A 654 18.07 4.26 -33.44
CA ASN A 654 16.69 4.67 -33.64
C ASN A 654 16.36 5.74 -32.59
N ILE A 655 16.17 6.98 -33.04
CA ILE A 655 15.95 8.16 -32.21
C ILE A 655 14.49 8.57 -32.33
N ILE A 656 13.80 8.64 -31.20
CA ILE A 656 12.39 9.05 -31.13
C ILE A 656 12.31 10.49 -30.65
N VAL A 657 11.53 11.30 -31.35
CA VAL A 657 11.29 12.71 -31.05
C VAL A 657 9.81 13.03 -31.19
N HIS A 658 9.36 14.12 -30.56
CA HIS A 658 8.03 14.63 -30.87
C HIS A 658 7.98 15.16 -32.30
N GLU A 659 6.90 14.86 -33.02
CA GLU A 659 6.72 15.30 -34.40
C GLU A 659 6.72 16.84 -34.49
N SER A 660 6.12 17.52 -33.51
CA SER A 660 6.14 18.99 -33.41
C SER A 660 7.55 19.58 -33.35
N ASP A 661 8.52 18.82 -32.81
CA ASP A 661 9.88 19.30 -32.68
C ASP A 661 10.65 19.19 -34.00
N VAL A 662 10.17 18.46 -35.00
CA VAL A 662 10.89 18.23 -36.26
C VAL A 662 10.13 18.60 -37.52
N LYS A 663 8.79 18.65 -37.48
CA LYS A 663 7.91 18.82 -38.65
C LYS A 663 8.31 19.95 -39.60
N ASP A 664 8.69 21.12 -39.07
CA ASP A 664 9.02 22.29 -39.89
C ASP A 664 10.53 22.39 -40.25
N ARG A 665 11.36 21.47 -39.75
CA ARG A 665 12.83 21.51 -39.89
C ARG A 665 13.47 20.16 -40.20
N GLU A 666 12.67 19.18 -40.60
CA GLU A 666 13.11 17.81 -40.84
C GLU A 666 14.11 17.71 -41.99
N ALA A 667 13.85 18.39 -43.11
CA ALA A 667 14.74 18.39 -44.26
C ALA A 667 16.13 18.98 -43.91
N GLU A 668 16.16 20.02 -43.09
CA GLU A 668 17.42 20.60 -42.60
C GLU A 668 18.14 19.63 -41.66
N LEU A 669 17.41 19.02 -40.73
CA LEU A 669 17.95 18.09 -39.75
C LEU A 669 18.55 16.85 -40.43
N THR A 670 17.82 16.25 -41.37
CA THR A 670 18.29 15.07 -42.12
C THR A 670 19.48 15.40 -43.01
N ALA A 671 19.48 16.53 -43.72
CA ALA A 671 20.63 16.98 -44.50
C ALA A 671 21.88 17.24 -43.64
N GLU A 672 21.70 17.77 -42.43
CA GLU A 672 22.81 17.98 -41.49
C GLU A 672 23.36 16.64 -40.96
N ILE A 673 22.48 15.70 -40.61
CA ILE A 673 22.87 14.34 -40.22
C ILE A 673 23.65 13.66 -41.36
N GLU A 674 23.16 13.74 -42.60
CA GLU A 674 23.87 13.19 -43.77
C GLU A 674 25.26 13.81 -43.96
N LYS A 675 25.37 15.12 -43.78
CA LYS A 675 26.64 15.84 -43.93
C LYS A 675 27.66 15.48 -42.85
N VAL A 676 27.22 15.46 -41.58
CA VAL A 676 28.09 15.28 -40.40
C VAL A 676 28.40 13.80 -40.20
N ILE A 677 27.37 12.96 -40.14
CA ILE A 677 27.48 11.55 -39.77
C ILE A 677 27.79 10.69 -40.98
N LYS A 678 27.33 11.07 -42.19
CA LYS A 678 27.45 10.27 -43.43
C LYS A 678 26.98 8.83 -43.21
N PRO A 679 25.69 8.63 -42.85
CA PRO A 679 25.16 7.31 -42.57
C PRO A 679 25.08 6.47 -43.85
N ASN A 680 25.16 5.14 -43.69
CA ASN A 680 24.89 4.18 -44.75
C ASN A 680 23.40 4.20 -45.12
N ARG A 681 22.52 4.45 -44.13
CA ARG A 681 21.08 4.64 -44.33
C ARG A 681 20.53 5.63 -43.30
N LEU A 682 19.65 6.52 -43.77
CA LEU A 682 18.84 7.41 -42.95
C LEU A 682 17.37 7.17 -43.30
N ALA A 683 16.53 6.91 -42.31
CA ALA A 683 15.10 6.71 -42.52
C ALA A 683 14.30 7.48 -41.46
N VAL A 684 13.22 8.13 -41.90
CA VAL A 684 12.28 8.84 -41.03
C VAL A 684 10.92 8.16 -41.14
N THR A 685 10.26 7.94 -40.01
CA THR A 685 8.91 7.35 -39.94
C THR A 685 8.04 8.20 -39.02
N HIS A 686 6.94 8.71 -39.57
CA HIS A 686 5.95 9.54 -38.87
C HIS A 686 4.82 8.71 -38.28
N ASP A 687 3.90 9.39 -37.60
CA ASP A 687 2.67 8.83 -37.07
C ASP A 687 2.94 7.61 -36.17
N ILE A 688 3.91 7.75 -35.27
CA ILE A 688 4.17 6.78 -34.22
C ILE A 688 3.41 7.18 -32.97
N ALA A 689 2.75 6.21 -32.37
CA ALA A 689 2.19 6.30 -31.03
C ALA A 689 3.02 5.48 -30.06
N MET A 690 3.29 6.06 -28.91
CA MET A 690 4.08 5.44 -27.84
C MET A 690 3.14 5.12 -26.68
N ILE A 691 3.14 3.88 -26.23
CA ILE A 691 2.30 3.36 -25.14
C ILE A 691 3.23 2.78 -24.08
N ALA A 692 3.17 3.32 -22.87
CA ALA A 692 3.83 2.79 -21.70
C ALA A 692 2.87 1.95 -20.87
N ILE A 693 3.36 0.79 -20.46
CA ILE A 693 2.75 -0.13 -19.53
C ILE A 693 3.62 -0.07 -18.29
N VAL A 694 3.05 0.35 -17.16
CA VAL A 694 3.79 0.59 -15.92
C VAL A 694 3.27 -0.34 -14.84
N GLY A 695 4.18 -0.88 -14.03
CA GLY A 695 3.87 -1.83 -12.97
C GLY A 695 5.12 -2.39 -12.31
N ARG A 696 5.12 -2.43 -10.99
CA ARG A 696 6.25 -2.94 -10.18
C ARG A 696 6.67 -4.39 -10.47
N GLU A 697 5.77 -5.22 -11.01
CA GLU A 697 6.05 -6.63 -11.32
C GLU A 697 6.57 -6.86 -12.75
N LEU A 698 6.65 -5.83 -13.60
CA LEU A 698 7.15 -5.97 -14.98
C LEU A 698 8.55 -6.60 -15.02
N GLY A 699 9.38 -6.32 -14.03
CA GLY A 699 10.77 -6.78 -13.94
C GLY A 699 10.98 -8.11 -13.25
N THR A 700 9.96 -8.61 -12.55
CA THR A 700 10.03 -9.83 -11.76
C THR A 700 9.58 -11.06 -12.55
N SER A 701 8.78 -10.88 -13.60
CA SER A 701 8.30 -11.98 -14.45
C SER A 701 8.17 -11.60 -15.92
N PRO A 702 8.66 -12.42 -16.87
CA PRO A 702 8.43 -12.20 -18.30
C PRO A 702 6.95 -12.38 -18.70
N ALA A 703 6.11 -12.91 -17.82
CA ALA A 703 4.70 -13.18 -18.12
C ALA A 703 3.93 -11.90 -18.52
N ILE A 704 4.22 -10.76 -17.89
CA ILE A 704 3.56 -9.48 -18.21
C ILE A 704 3.95 -9.03 -19.62
N ALA A 705 5.24 -9.08 -19.95
CA ALA A 705 5.73 -8.80 -21.30
C ALA A 705 5.05 -9.68 -22.35
N VAL A 706 4.97 -11.00 -22.10
CA VAL A 706 4.33 -11.96 -23.00
C VAL A 706 2.83 -11.65 -23.16
N LYS A 707 2.13 -11.29 -22.08
CA LYS A 707 0.72 -10.88 -22.13
C LYS A 707 0.51 -9.64 -22.98
N VAL A 708 1.32 -8.59 -22.79
CA VAL A 708 1.26 -7.36 -23.60
C VAL A 708 1.45 -7.68 -25.09
N LEU A 709 2.49 -8.43 -25.44
CA LEU A 709 2.77 -8.78 -26.83
C LEU A 709 1.70 -9.71 -27.42
N GLY A 710 1.18 -10.64 -26.62
CA GLY A 710 0.08 -11.54 -26.98
C GLY A 710 -1.21 -10.77 -27.29
N ALA A 711 -1.57 -9.79 -26.45
CA ALA A 711 -2.75 -8.95 -26.64
C ALA A 711 -2.70 -8.19 -27.98
N LEU A 712 -1.53 -7.62 -28.31
CA LEU A 712 -1.31 -6.92 -29.57
C LEU A 712 -1.32 -7.87 -30.77
N ALA A 713 -0.65 -9.02 -30.66
CA ALA A 713 -0.60 -10.03 -31.72
C ALA A 713 -1.99 -10.61 -32.03
N ASN A 714 -2.81 -10.88 -31.01
CA ASN A 714 -4.18 -11.37 -31.16
C ASN A 714 -5.07 -10.38 -31.93
N ARG A 715 -4.76 -9.08 -31.85
CA ARG A 715 -5.43 -8.02 -32.61
C ARG A 715 -4.74 -7.67 -33.93
N LYS A 716 -3.65 -8.38 -34.29
CA LYS A 716 -2.82 -8.14 -35.48
C LYS A 716 -2.24 -6.72 -35.54
N ILE A 717 -1.99 -6.13 -34.37
CA ILE A 717 -1.37 -4.81 -34.26
C ILE A 717 0.14 -4.98 -34.45
N ASN A 718 0.70 -4.24 -35.39
CA ASN A 718 2.13 -4.29 -35.65
C ASN A 718 2.90 -3.47 -34.61
N ILE A 719 4.04 -4.00 -34.18
CA ILE A 719 4.89 -3.34 -33.20
C ILE A 719 6.11 -2.77 -33.92
N ASN A 720 6.23 -1.45 -33.92
CA ASN A 720 7.37 -0.74 -34.50
C ASN A 720 8.55 -0.70 -33.53
N LEU A 721 8.28 -0.74 -32.23
CA LEU A 721 9.27 -0.55 -31.19
C LEU A 721 8.87 -1.25 -29.89
N ILE A 722 9.85 -1.86 -29.22
CA ILE A 722 9.74 -2.37 -27.86
C ILE A 722 10.96 -1.86 -27.10
N ASP A 723 10.72 -1.22 -25.97
CA ASP A 723 11.75 -0.87 -25.00
C ASP A 723 11.31 -1.32 -23.61
N HIS A 724 12.15 -2.12 -22.96
CA HIS A 724 11.90 -2.58 -21.61
C HIS A 724 12.85 -1.82 -20.70
N GLY A 725 12.30 -0.81 -20.02
CA GLY A 725 13.08 0.18 -19.27
C GLY A 725 14.08 -0.44 -18.29
N SER A 726 15.16 0.29 -18.00
CA SER A 726 16.28 -0.19 -17.17
C SER A 726 15.89 -0.52 -15.73
N GLU A 727 14.94 0.21 -15.16
CA GLU A 727 14.40 -0.05 -13.82
C GLU A 727 13.37 -1.19 -13.80
N LYS A 728 13.02 -1.73 -14.97
CA LYS A 728 12.08 -2.84 -15.16
C LYS A 728 10.68 -2.64 -14.56
N ILE A 729 10.26 -1.41 -14.32
CA ILE A 729 8.89 -1.06 -13.89
C ILE A 729 8.03 -0.49 -15.04
N ASN A 730 8.61 -0.40 -16.23
CA ASN A 730 8.00 0.18 -17.43
C ASN A 730 8.37 -0.67 -18.67
N MET A 731 7.37 -0.94 -19.51
CA MET A 731 7.52 -1.39 -20.89
C MET A 731 6.90 -0.38 -21.83
N LEU A 732 7.67 0.08 -22.80
CA LEU A 732 7.28 1.06 -23.81
C LEU A 732 7.13 0.38 -25.17
N ILE A 733 5.96 0.53 -25.78
CA ILE A 733 5.60 -0.03 -27.07
C ILE A 733 5.33 1.10 -28.05
N GLY A 734 5.97 1.05 -29.22
CA GLY A 734 5.66 1.92 -30.35
C GLY A 734 4.78 1.19 -31.36
N VAL A 735 3.66 1.78 -31.72
CA VAL A 735 2.73 1.32 -32.77
C VAL A 735 2.45 2.46 -33.76
N SER A 736 1.83 2.16 -34.90
CA SER A 736 1.32 3.21 -35.79
C SER A 736 0.19 4.00 -35.12
N GLY A 737 0.04 5.28 -35.46
CA GLY A 737 -0.94 6.18 -34.84
C GLY A 737 -2.38 5.67 -34.96
N GLY A 738 -2.72 5.06 -36.09
CA GLY A 738 -4.02 4.40 -36.29
C GLY A 738 -4.32 3.23 -35.33
N ASP A 739 -3.28 2.58 -34.80
CA ASP A 739 -3.41 1.44 -33.88
C ASP A 739 -3.36 1.87 -32.40
N TYR A 740 -3.18 3.16 -32.09
CA TYR A 740 -3.01 3.65 -30.72
C TYR A 740 -4.17 3.27 -29.78
N ILE A 741 -5.41 3.58 -30.18
CA ILE A 741 -6.61 3.26 -29.39
C ILE A 741 -6.82 1.74 -29.30
N PRO A 742 -6.84 0.98 -30.42
CA PRO A 742 -6.96 -0.47 -30.39
C PRO A 742 -5.90 -1.16 -29.51
N ALA A 743 -4.66 -0.67 -29.52
CA ALA A 743 -3.56 -1.22 -28.73
C ALA A 743 -3.79 -1.05 -27.22
N ILE A 744 -4.14 0.16 -26.77
CA ILE A 744 -4.44 0.40 -25.34
C ILE A 744 -5.61 -0.45 -24.88
N GLN A 745 -6.70 -0.52 -25.67
CA GLN A 745 -7.86 -1.33 -25.35
C GLN A 745 -7.54 -2.83 -25.28
N ALA A 746 -6.71 -3.33 -26.21
CA ALA A 746 -6.28 -4.72 -26.23
C ALA A 746 -5.45 -5.07 -24.99
N ILE A 747 -4.47 -4.24 -24.65
CA ILE A 747 -3.62 -4.43 -23.47
C ILE A 747 -4.49 -4.37 -22.20
N TYR A 748 -5.32 -3.34 -22.07
CA TYR A 748 -6.20 -3.20 -20.90
C TYR A 748 -7.09 -4.43 -20.68
N THR A 749 -7.72 -4.93 -21.75
CA THR A 749 -8.61 -6.10 -21.69
C THR A 749 -7.85 -7.34 -21.19
N GLU A 750 -6.62 -7.58 -21.64
CA GLU A 750 -5.81 -8.74 -21.25
C GLU A 750 -5.48 -8.76 -19.74
N PHE A 751 -5.38 -7.59 -19.10
CA PHE A 751 -5.09 -7.47 -17.67
C PHE A 751 -6.33 -7.34 -16.78
N THR A 752 -7.53 -7.24 -17.38
CA THR A 752 -8.79 -7.04 -16.65
C THR A 752 -9.86 -8.10 -16.95
N SER A 753 -9.62 -8.98 -17.92
CA SER A 753 -10.48 -10.15 -18.18
C SER A 753 -10.25 -11.20 -17.10
N ILE A 754 -11.18 -11.32 -16.15
CA ILE A 754 -11.29 -12.42 -15.18
C ILE A 754 -12.14 -13.53 -15.80
#